data_AF-A0A428Q7L2-F1
#
_entry.id   AF-A0A428Q7L2-F1
#
_cell.length_a   1.000
_cell.length_b   1.000
_cell.length_c   1.000
_cell.angle_alpha   90.00
_cell.angle_beta   90.00
_cell.angle_gamma   90.00
#
_symmetry.space_group_name_H-M   'P 1'
#
loop_
_entity.id
_entity.type
_entity.pdbx_description
1 polymer ?
#
loop_
_entity_poly.entity_id
_entity_poly.type
_entity_poly.pdbx_seq_one_letter_code
_entity_poly.pdbx_strand_id
1 'polypeptide(L)'
;MTVDPDPNQDLRRSQTADYESDIDNDDEFLPPALVTAGFEDEDHVKVRFDQDIEDALSFVQSLASRKPTKEEKSQQLLEFVDSRKMEWHKTTREGQNFLHVLAYCNSIRKPATSLQWLMSRAMLRLPHLIGSMDKTKRTPLTVALSNGNEVFSYAACLNLKPGTRQRFKEPLESECENQGSDREVTCLHTALTCAFNKEDLRQDIVKIMCSFVPDKMFTVKDHKGRTPLHLAVEYERCCKAQVGIVEELLHWGPQALDIPIQASLYSNQTFSVYQYHVHTQRQAEAKIQRTMEENKKKTNQGAPRKEDDNETRTSSNTKKPISRPEKTSMGPPPLPRDRDRDRDRTEPKVGIARSHTGAPSQEKSGSYVIAANQERSASSYGTVYTQEKLTPLPSPSLHPVGASKTSAYSSAPRQDAADPYSPEKEKERQDAAADISRQLKHLYLRTQKPENAARCLSVGGLGKELWFDFGPAKKLTRADFRRHFGHLRFDTILQYVAFPQIELDDHKQIPDRRYAGKEDMTFFFDWLRQQGVSRIIKVIVDDLKSPSHSDAAIEKALKPFNVEILDWRRLDLDPVSLSEVGQCLREVTLHWSGRNSVLRAWSEKEGLAMIPTLEVVNLVQTEGLESSERTRQNLDAFEQRLHESWPNDKKPKVNRPKTGGGRTLVRGLSVETLSDRQERSVDPHRWMQCMENFAEHFRQIPALRDRITDPSLEPVEVALIDDGADITRPDLSDLKGKKFPGKSFCYYQEGSTWRVSPYWDSSSGHGTLMARLIHKICPSAVIHVIKLQTFDVENSNKLQINPDSAIKAIEYAAERGSQIICMSWTIKPPEGDKKKEFDDAIHNALNSKGVLMFCAASDQGKSADLTYPHGSNRASFRIGAAKATGSMSDTVGDAHDLDFIFPGHQVVVNSSDDVYDKDLQKFEAHSGSSVANALAAGLSALVIECVRLGVFYTNETKQSDPTSAIRKDDLVKIRDRNQMKYALSWIGTNRNTDNKYIEVWDTFNAVAEKLRQNEGSRIDRLENIATLARFFLKKGVNYGE
;
A
#
# COMPACT_ATOMS: atom_id res chain seq x y z
N MET A 1 -27.66 -6.15 47.97
CA MET A 1 -27.33 -5.38 49.19
C MET A 1 -26.12 -4.53 48.86
N THR A 2 -26.08 -3.22 49.04
CA THR A 2 -27.08 -2.17 49.38
C THR A 2 -26.42 -0.85 48.93
N VAL A 3 -26.97 0.00 48.06
CA VAL A 3 -28.26 0.72 48.08
C VAL A 3 -28.31 1.79 49.19
N ASP A 4 -27.91 3.02 48.82
CA ASP A 4 -28.47 4.35 49.18
C ASP A 4 -28.59 4.76 50.69
N PRO A 5 -29.01 6.00 51.06
CA PRO A 5 -29.38 7.19 50.26
C PRO A 5 -28.74 8.56 50.64
N ASP A 6 -29.10 9.54 49.82
CA ASP A 6 -29.22 11.01 49.97
C ASP A 6 -29.54 11.59 51.38
N PRO A 7 -29.25 12.88 51.67
CA PRO A 7 -30.36 13.85 51.70
C PRO A 7 -30.07 15.31 51.23
N ASN A 8 -30.79 15.71 50.16
CA ASN A 8 -31.57 16.95 49.95
C ASN A 8 -30.99 18.39 50.02
N GLN A 9 -31.38 19.16 49.00
CA GLN A 9 -31.71 20.59 49.07
C GLN A 9 -33.20 20.76 49.52
N ASP A 10 -33.63 21.95 49.97
CA ASP A 10 -34.97 22.51 49.61
C ASP A 10 -35.10 24.03 49.95
N LEU A 11 -36.22 24.64 49.50
CA LEU A 11 -36.82 25.96 49.73
C LEU A 11 -36.61 26.97 48.58
N ARG A 12 -37.32 26.84 47.44
CA ARG A 12 -38.75 27.22 47.13
C ARG A 12 -38.91 28.74 46.87
N ARG A 13 -39.79 29.23 45.98
CA ARG A 13 -41.17 28.84 45.56
C ARG A 13 -41.34 29.02 44.02
N SER A 14 -41.91 28.07 43.25
CA SER A 14 -43.35 27.75 43.00
C SER A 14 -44.13 28.83 42.21
N GLN A 15 -45.03 28.54 41.24
CA GLN A 15 -45.99 27.42 41.17
C GLN A 15 -46.35 26.95 39.72
N THR A 16 -46.70 25.64 39.60
CA THR A 16 -47.74 24.97 38.74
C THR A 16 -47.74 25.13 37.20
N ALA A 17 -47.73 24.08 36.34
CA ALA A 17 -48.46 22.78 36.25
C ALA A 17 -49.75 22.86 35.36
N ASP A 18 -50.22 21.84 34.61
CA ASP A 18 -49.79 20.43 34.50
C ASP A 18 -50.33 19.68 33.23
N TYR A 19 -49.79 18.49 32.96
CA TYR A 19 -50.28 17.32 32.15
C TYR A 19 -50.58 17.35 30.63
N GLU A 20 -50.33 16.18 30.02
CA GLU A 20 -50.67 15.73 28.66
C GLU A 20 -51.97 14.90 28.64
N SER A 21 -52.66 14.81 27.50
CA SER A 21 -53.13 13.54 26.88
C SER A 21 -53.94 13.76 25.59
N ASP A 22 -54.09 12.70 24.79
CA ASP A 22 -54.54 12.72 23.40
C ASP A 22 -56.05 12.89 23.15
N ILE A 23 -56.34 13.51 22.00
CA ILE A 23 -57.29 13.08 20.94
C ILE A 23 -58.51 12.25 21.38
N ASP A 24 -59.70 12.82 21.14
CA ASP A 24 -60.75 12.08 20.43
C ASP A 24 -61.49 13.01 19.45
N ASN A 25 -62.10 12.45 18.39
CA ASN A 25 -62.75 13.22 17.32
C ASN A 25 -64.18 13.67 17.70
N ASP A 26 -64.65 14.73 17.07
CA ASP A 26 -66.00 14.75 16.51
C ASP A 26 -66.05 15.64 15.24
N ASP A 27 -66.99 15.37 14.35
CA ASP A 27 -66.84 15.64 12.90
C ASP A 27 -67.65 16.84 12.35
N GLU A 28 -67.35 17.20 11.10
CA GLU A 28 -68.23 17.83 10.10
C GLU A 28 -68.99 19.15 10.43
N PHE A 29 -68.57 20.28 9.82
CA PHE A 29 -69.43 20.98 8.84
C PHE A 29 -68.69 21.92 7.86
N LEU A 30 -69.36 22.26 6.75
CA LEU A 30 -68.82 22.94 5.56
C LEU A 30 -68.86 24.49 5.60
N PRO A 31 -68.08 25.20 4.74
CA PRO A 31 -67.76 26.63 4.93
C PRO A 31 -68.67 27.64 4.19
N PRO A 32 -68.72 28.91 4.65
CA PRO A 32 -69.17 30.06 3.86
C PRO A 32 -68.05 30.64 2.97
N ALA A 33 -68.42 31.18 1.81
CA ALA A 33 -67.50 31.59 0.75
C ALA A 33 -66.82 32.97 0.94
N LEU A 34 -65.76 33.17 0.14
CA LEU A 34 -65.07 34.40 -0.23
C LEU A 34 -65.57 35.75 0.35
N VAL A 35 -64.67 36.45 1.03
CA VAL A 35 -64.45 37.89 0.78
C VAL A 35 -62.99 38.06 0.33
N THR A 36 -62.78 38.68 -0.83
CA THR A 36 -61.46 38.82 -1.47
C THR A 36 -60.65 39.97 -0.85
N ALA A 37 -59.45 39.67 -0.33
CA ALA A 37 -58.46 40.67 0.04
C ALA A 37 -57.03 40.16 -0.19
N GLY A 38 -56.23 40.87 -0.99
CA GLY A 38 -54.76 40.84 -0.98
C GLY A 38 -54.04 39.54 -1.37
N PHE A 39 -53.83 39.30 -2.67
CA PHE A 39 -52.72 38.46 -3.15
C PHE A 39 -51.41 39.27 -3.15
N GLU A 40 -50.77 39.43 -1.98
CA GLU A 40 -49.41 40.02 -1.86
C GLU A 40 -48.54 39.19 -0.90
N ASP A 41 -48.42 37.89 -1.16
CA ASP A 41 -47.57 36.97 -0.38
C ASP A 41 -46.07 37.06 -0.76
N GLU A 42 -45.56 38.29 -0.89
CA GLU A 42 -44.21 38.55 -1.40
C GLU A 42 -43.15 38.46 -0.28
N ASP A 43 -41.92 38.07 -0.64
CA ASP A 43 -40.77 38.12 0.26
C ASP A 43 -40.09 39.48 0.14
N HIS A 44 -40.50 40.44 1.00
CA HIS A 44 -39.98 41.80 0.96
C HIS A 44 -38.45 41.88 1.13
N VAL A 45 -37.79 40.91 1.77
CA VAL A 45 -36.32 40.87 1.88
C VAL A 45 -35.72 40.45 0.54
N LYS A 46 -36.27 39.43 -0.11
CA LYS A 46 -35.87 39.02 -1.46
C LYS A 46 -36.09 40.14 -2.48
N VAL A 47 -37.26 40.77 -2.47
CA VAL A 47 -37.60 41.91 -3.35
C VAL A 47 -36.61 43.08 -3.15
N ARG A 48 -36.25 43.38 -1.90
CA ARG A 48 -35.23 44.39 -1.58
C ARG A 48 -33.85 44.01 -2.13
N PHE A 49 -33.47 42.74 -2.06
CA PHE A 49 -32.19 42.24 -2.60
C PHE A 49 -32.17 42.25 -4.14
N ASP A 50 -33.26 41.87 -4.79
CA ASP A 50 -33.39 41.98 -6.25
C ASP A 50 -33.30 43.46 -6.70
N GLN A 51 -33.97 44.38 -6.00
CA GLN A 51 -33.86 45.83 -6.26
C GLN A 51 -32.43 46.37 -6.05
N ASP A 52 -31.74 45.96 -4.98
CA ASP A 52 -30.35 46.38 -4.74
C ASP A 52 -29.37 45.89 -5.83
N ILE A 53 -29.71 44.82 -6.56
CA ILE A 53 -28.95 44.33 -7.71
C ILE A 53 -29.24 45.18 -8.97
N GLU A 54 -30.48 45.60 -9.20
CA GLU A 54 -30.82 46.51 -10.30
C GLU A 54 -30.28 47.94 -10.08
N ASP A 55 -30.30 48.42 -8.83
CA ASP A 55 -29.59 49.62 -8.37
C ASP A 55 -28.09 49.52 -8.70
N ALA A 56 -27.46 48.37 -8.43
CA ALA A 56 -26.03 48.15 -8.69
C ALA A 56 -25.68 48.12 -10.19
N LEU A 57 -26.56 47.55 -11.03
CA LEU A 57 -26.40 47.54 -12.49
C LEU A 57 -26.50 48.97 -13.08
N SER A 58 -27.55 49.70 -12.72
CA SER A 58 -27.77 51.07 -13.19
C SER A 58 -26.68 52.05 -12.69
N PHE A 59 -26.23 51.88 -11.43
CA PHE A 59 -25.13 52.66 -10.86
C PHE A 59 -23.82 52.50 -11.64
N VAL A 60 -23.44 51.28 -12.02
CA VAL A 60 -22.21 51.05 -12.81
C VAL A 60 -22.32 51.57 -14.24
N GLN A 61 -23.50 51.52 -14.85
CA GLN A 61 -23.73 52.14 -16.16
C GLN A 61 -23.60 53.68 -16.08
N SER A 62 -24.11 54.31 -15.01
CA SER A 62 -23.94 55.74 -14.74
C SER A 62 -22.48 56.12 -14.42
N LEU A 63 -21.73 55.27 -13.71
CA LEU A 63 -20.30 55.45 -13.48
C LEU A 63 -19.47 55.33 -14.78
N ALA A 64 -19.87 54.45 -15.70
CA ALA A 64 -19.16 54.24 -16.96
C ALA A 64 -19.25 55.47 -17.89
N SER A 65 -20.39 56.16 -17.95
CA SER A 65 -20.56 57.37 -18.77
C SER A 65 -19.84 58.60 -18.21
N ARG A 66 -19.69 58.70 -16.87
CA ARG A 66 -19.08 59.85 -16.20
C ARG A 66 -17.55 59.92 -16.24
N LYS A 67 -16.85 58.82 -16.60
CA LYS A 67 -15.38 58.71 -16.62
C LYS A 67 -14.64 59.24 -15.35
N PRO A 68 -15.05 58.88 -14.13
CA PRO A 68 -14.34 59.25 -12.91
C PRO A 68 -12.92 58.66 -12.85
N THR A 69 -12.05 59.23 -12.01
CA THR A 69 -10.71 58.69 -11.74
C THR A 69 -10.77 57.32 -11.04
N LYS A 70 -9.63 56.63 -10.97
CA LYS A 70 -9.54 55.27 -10.43
C LYS A 70 -9.86 55.24 -8.92
N GLU A 71 -9.40 56.26 -8.20
CA GLU A 71 -9.61 56.48 -6.78
C GLU A 71 -11.10 56.79 -6.51
N GLU A 72 -11.67 57.81 -7.17
CA GLU A 72 -13.09 58.19 -7.04
C GLU A 72 -14.03 57.02 -7.35
N LYS A 73 -13.77 56.30 -8.44
CA LYS A 73 -14.56 55.11 -8.80
C LYS A 73 -14.44 54.02 -7.74
N SER A 74 -13.24 53.79 -7.20
CA SER A 74 -13.03 52.82 -6.13
C SER A 74 -13.76 53.19 -4.84
N GLN A 75 -13.85 54.47 -4.52
CA GLN A 75 -14.55 54.98 -3.33
C GLN A 75 -16.07 54.95 -3.49
N GLN A 76 -16.62 55.45 -4.61
CA GLN A 76 -18.07 55.45 -4.86
C GLN A 76 -18.64 54.01 -4.91
N LEU A 77 -17.89 53.04 -5.44
CA LEU A 77 -18.25 51.61 -5.39
C LEU A 77 -18.12 50.99 -3.98
N LEU A 78 -17.46 51.65 -3.03
CA LEU A 78 -17.38 51.23 -1.62
C LEU A 78 -18.54 51.82 -0.82
N GLU A 79 -18.83 53.11 -1.01
CA GLU A 79 -19.95 53.84 -0.39
C GLU A 79 -21.32 53.24 -0.78
N PHE A 80 -21.48 52.78 -2.04
CA PHE A 80 -22.66 52.02 -2.47
C PHE A 80 -22.91 50.77 -1.60
N VAL A 81 -21.85 50.04 -1.24
CA VAL A 81 -21.94 48.85 -0.37
C VAL A 81 -22.14 49.26 1.08
N ASP A 82 -21.38 50.24 1.59
CA ASP A 82 -21.47 50.67 2.98
C ASP A 82 -22.83 51.28 3.35
N SER A 83 -23.55 51.87 2.39
CA SER A 83 -24.92 52.37 2.59
C SER A 83 -25.98 51.26 2.73
N ARG A 84 -25.74 50.07 2.15
CA ARG A 84 -26.70 48.95 2.13
C ARG A 84 -26.36 47.78 3.05
N LYS A 85 -25.11 47.68 3.50
CA LYS A 85 -24.58 46.54 4.27
C LYS A 85 -25.45 46.09 5.46
N MET A 86 -26.14 47.00 6.14
CA MET A 86 -27.00 46.66 7.30
C MET A 86 -28.19 45.77 6.88
N GLU A 87 -28.85 46.13 5.77
CA GLU A 87 -29.97 45.36 5.23
C GLU A 87 -29.53 43.98 4.71
N TRP A 88 -28.31 43.89 4.19
CA TRP A 88 -27.75 42.64 3.62
C TRP A 88 -27.46 41.53 4.65
N HIS A 89 -27.57 41.81 5.96
CA HIS A 89 -27.56 40.79 7.01
C HIS A 89 -28.91 40.06 7.15
N LYS A 90 -30.01 40.61 6.62
CA LYS A 90 -31.33 39.98 6.66
C LYS A 90 -31.35 38.72 5.78
N THR A 91 -32.28 37.82 6.07
CA THR A 91 -32.48 36.57 5.34
C THR A 91 -33.87 36.51 4.71
N THR A 92 -33.97 35.89 3.54
CA THR A 92 -35.24 35.58 2.88
C THR A 92 -36.02 34.49 3.66
N ARG A 93 -37.25 34.21 3.24
CA ARG A 93 -38.04 33.04 3.65
C ARG A 93 -37.30 31.70 3.44
N GLU A 94 -36.30 31.66 2.56
CA GLU A 94 -35.42 30.50 2.30
C GLU A 94 -34.14 30.49 3.15
N GLY A 95 -33.95 31.46 4.05
CA GLY A 95 -32.74 31.61 4.87
C GLY A 95 -31.56 32.28 4.15
N GLN A 96 -31.76 32.74 2.92
CA GLN A 96 -30.70 33.28 2.08
C GLN A 96 -30.39 34.74 2.46
N ASN A 97 -29.14 35.03 2.80
CA ASN A 97 -28.63 36.41 2.90
C ASN A 97 -28.29 36.99 1.50
N PHE A 98 -27.89 38.25 1.41
CA PHE A 98 -27.57 38.89 0.12
C PHE A 98 -26.47 38.17 -0.68
N LEU A 99 -25.49 37.55 -0.01
CA LEU A 99 -24.45 36.77 -0.71
C LEU A 99 -25.00 35.50 -1.35
N HIS A 100 -25.99 34.83 -0.74
CA HIS A 100 -26.69 33.70 -1.37
C HIS A 100 -27.44 34.14 -2.63
N VAL A 101 -28.16 35.27 -2.58
CA VAL A 101 -28.86 35.80 -3.77
C VAL A 101 -27.86 36.08 -4.90
N LEU A 102 -26.74 36.75 -4.60
CA LEU A 102 -25.65 36.94 -5.57
C LEU A 102 -25.04 35.63 -6.09
N ALA A 103 -25.02 34.56 -5.30
CA ALA A 103 -24.59 33.23 -5.72
C ALA A 103 -25.62 32.54 -6.65
N TYR A 104 -26.91 32.78 -6.44
CA TYR A 104 -27.99 32.37 -7.36
C TYR A 104 -28.14 33.25 -8.61
N CYS A 105 -27.57 34.47 -8.64
CA CYS A 105 -27.54 35.35 -9.81
C CYS A 105 -26.67 34.78 -10.95
N ASN A 106 -27.21 33.77 -11.64
CA ASN A 106 -26.55 33.09 -12.74
C ASN A 106 -26.49 34.00 -13.99
N SER A 107 -25.37 33.96 -14.72
CA SER A 107 -25.07 34.84 -15.86
C SER A 107 -25.88 34.56 -17.13
N ILE A 108 -26.95 33.76 -17.00
CA ILE A 108 -27.92 33.40 -18.03
C ILE A 108 -28.79 34.62 -18.42
N ARG A 109 -29.11 35.51 -17.48
CA ARG A 109 -29.52 36.88 -17.84
C ARG A 109 -28.27 37.63 -18.29
N LYS A 110 -28.25 38.13 -19.53
CA LYS A 110 -27.21 39.04 -20.04
C LYS A 110 -27.54 40.51 -19.71
N PRO A 111 -26.92 41.14 -18.71
CA PRO A 111 -26.46 42.52 -18.83
C PRO A 111 -25.09 42.53 -19.53
N ALA A 112 -24.75 43.62 -20.22
CA ALA A 112 -23.40 43.85 -20.75
C ALA A 112 -22.40 44.30 -19.64
N THR A 113 -22.68 43.98 -18.37
CA THR A 113 -22.05 44.61 -17.21
C THR A 113 -21.90 43.57 -16.09
N SER A 114 -20.66 43.24 -15.72
CA SER A 114 -20.38 42.20 -14.72
C SER A 114 -20.62 42.69 -13.29
N LEU A 115 -21.37 41.93 -12.49
CA LEU A 115 -21.61 42.16 -11.06
C LEU A 115 -20.44 41.72 -10.16
N GLN A 116 -19.33 41.25 -10.73
CA GLN A 116 -18.16 40.76 -9.99
C GLN A 116 -17.58 41.77 -8.99
N TRP A 117 -17.68 43.08 -9.29
CA TRP A 117 -17.27 44.13 -8.36
C TRP A 117 -18.13 44.16 -7.09
N LEU A 118 -19.45 43.97 -7.23
CA LEU A 118 -20.43 44.00 -6.15
C LEU A 118 -20.20 42.79 -5.24
N MET A 119 -20.03 41.61 -5.84
CA MET A 119 -19.69 40.38 -5.14
C MET A 119 -18.41 40.56 -4.30
N SER A 120 -17.29 40.99 -4.92
CA SER A 120 -16.04 41.20 -4.18
C SER A 120 -16.13 42.29 -3.10
N ARG A 121 -16.87 43.39 -3.33
CA ARG A 121 -17.01 44.46 -2.33
C ARG A 121 -17.96 44.09 -1.19
N ALA A 122 -19.03 43.33 -1.47
CA ALA A 122 -19.91 42.76 -0.46
C ALA A 122 -19.14 41.77 0.44
N MET A 123 -18.40 40.81 -0.15
CA MET A 123 -17.54 39.87 0.58
C MET A 123 -16.46 40.57 1.43
N LEU A 124 -15.88 41.66 0.92
CA LEU A 124 -14.89 42.48 1.65
C LEU A 124 -15.48 43.19 2.88
N ARG A 125 -16.76 43.59 2.84
CA ARG A 125 -17.44 44.27 3.95
C ARG A 125 -18.19 43.33 4.89
N LEU A 126 -18.68 42.20 4.40
CA LEU A 126 -19.50 41.22 5.12
C LEU A 126 -18.90 39.80 5.06
N PRO A 127 -17.61 39.60 5.44
CA PRO A 127 -16.97 38.30 5.31
C PRO A 127 -17.62 37.20 6.17
N HIS A 128 -18.26 37.56 7.28
CA HIS A 128 -18.97 36.61 8.14
C HIS A 128 -20.20 35.98 7.46
N LEU A 129 -20.82 36.66 6.50
CA LEU A 129 -21.99 36.14 5.76
C LEU A 129 -21.63 35.01 4.78
N ILE A 130 -20.34 34.73 4.53
CA ILE A 130 -19.90 33.59 3.72
C ILE A 130 -20.09 32.25 4.43
N GLY A 131 -20.21 32.27 5.77
CA GLY A 131 -20.40 31.10 6.62
C GLY A 131 -21.86 30.86 7.06
N SER A 132 -22.75 31.82 6.81
CA SER A 132 -24.20 31.61 6.99
C SER A 132 -24.68 30.54 6.01
N MET A 133 -25.65 29.73 6.43
CA MET A 133 -26.24 28.70 5.57
C MET A 133 -27.72 29.02 5.30
N ASP A 134 -28.19 28.69 4.10
CA ASP A 134 -29.61 28.69 3.77
C ASP A 134 -30.36 27.49 4.40
N LYS A 135 -31.69 27.41 4.19
CA LYS A 135 -32.51 26.28 4.66
C LYS A 135 -32.11 24.91 4.08
N THR A 136 -31.26 24.88 3.04
CA THR A 136 -30.69 23.65 2.46
C THR A 136 -29.29 23.31 3.01
N LYS A 137 -28.86 23.96 4.11
CA LYS A 137 -27.58 23.73 4.79
C LYS A 137 -26.34 23.99 3.90
N ARG A 138 -26.48 24.91 2.94
CA ARG A 138 -25.41 25.35 2.02
C ARG A 138 -25.07 26.82 2.25
N THR A 139 -23.79 27.16 2.13
CA THR A 139 -23.25 28.53 2.18
C THR A 139 -23.32 29.23 0.81
N PRO A 140 -23.15 30.57 0.72
CA PRO A 140 -23.07 31.26 -0.56
C PRO A 140 -22.00 30.71 -1.50
N LEU A 141 -20.85 30.30 -0.94
CA LEU A 141 -19.74 29.75 -1.74
C LEU A 141 -20.09 28.35 -2.26
N THR A 142 -20.72 27.51 -1.44
CA THR A 142 -21.25 26.20 -1.88
C THR A 142 -22.29 26.39 -2.98
N VAL A 143 -23.30 27.25 -2.78
CA VAL A 143 -24.34 27.57 -3.76
C VAL A 143 -23.75 28.07 -5.08
N ALA A 144 -22.79 28.99 -5.04
CA ALA A 144 -22.15 29.52 -6.24
C ALA A 144 -21.46 28.44 -7.07
N LEU A 145 -20.73 27.54 -6.40
CA LEU A 145 -20.04 26.42 -7.05
C LEU A 145 -21.04 25.39 -7.60
N SER A 146 -22.10 25.03 -6.85
CA SER A 146 -23.16 24.14 -7.31
C SER A 146 -23.88 24.67 -8.56
N ASN A 147 -24.10 25.99 -8.64
CA ASN A 147 -24.82 26.65 -9.72
C ASN A 147 -23.94 26.97 -10.95
N GLY A 148 -22.63 26.72 -10.91
CA GLY A 148 -21.68 27.13 -11.96
C GLY A 148 -21.45 28.64 -12.03
N ASN A 149 -21.67 29.38 -10.94
CA ASN A 149 -21.45 30.83 -10.86
C ASN A 149 -19.95 31.14 -10.73
N GLU A 150 -19.25 31.00 -11.85
CA GLU A 150 -17.82 31.31 -11.97
C GLU A 150 -17.51 32.75 -11.53
N VAL A 151 -18.39 33.72 -11.84
CA VAL A 151 -18.18 35.14 -11.52
C VAL A 151 -18.08 35.37 -10.00
N PHE A 152 -18.95 34.72 -9.22
CA PHE A 152 -18.89 34.73 -7.76
C PHE A 152 -17.65 34.01 -7.23
N SER A 153 -17.26 32.89 -7.86
CA SER A 153 -16.07 32.11 -7.49
C SER A 153 -14.78 32.91 -7.72
N TYR A 154 -14.66 33.63 -8.84
CA TYR A 154 -13.57 34.59 -9.10
C TYR A 154 -13.62 35.78 -8.14
N ALA A 155 -14.81 36.26 -7.79
CA ALA A 155 -15.00 37.37 -6.86
C ALA A 155 -14.52 37.06 -5.44
N ALA A 156 -14.69 35.80 -4.99
CA ALA A 156 -14.20 35.30 -3.70
C ALA A 156 -12.70 34.95 -3.73
N CYS A 157 -12.26 34.22 -4.74
CA CYS A 157 -10.90 33.64 -4.78
C CYS A 157 -9.88 34.62 -5.36
N LEU A 158 -10.06 35.08 -6.61
CA LEU A 158 -9.04 35.83 -7.34
C LEU A 158 -8.99 37.32 -6.97
N ASN A 159 -10.16 37.95 -6.77
CA ASN A 159 -10.26 39.40 -6.64
C ASN A 159 -9.95 39.95 -5.23
N LEU A 160 -9.83 39.10 -4.22
CA LEU A 160 -9.64 39.50 -2.82
C LEU A 160 -8.19 39.32 -2.37
N LYS A 161 -7.69 40.26 -1.55
CA LYS A 161 -6.37 40.16 -0.94
C LYS A 161 -6.32 38.98 0.05
N PRO A 162 -5.16 38.31 0.24
CA PRO A 162 -5.04 37.17 1.16
C PRO A 162 -5.58 37.45 2.57
N GLY A 163 -5.23 38.59 3.18
CA GLY A 163 -5.72 39.00 4.50
C GLY A 163 -7.22 39.36 4.59
N THR A 164 -7.92 39.45 3.45
CA THR A 164 -9.39 39.44 3.42
C THR A 164 -9.91 38.02 3.38
N ARG A 165 -9.36 37.15 2.52
CA ARG A 165 -9.80 35.74 2.39
C ARG A 165 -9.63 34.95 3.69
N GLN A 166 -8.59 35.22 4.49
CA GLN A 166 -8.43 34.60 5.82
C GLN A 166 -9.62 34.86 6.76
N ARG A 167 -10.41 35.93 6.56
CA ARG A 167 -11.63 36.21 7.33
C ARG A 167 -12.81 35.31 6.97
N PHE A 168 -12.65 34.43 5.99
CA PHE A 168 -13.62 33.39 5.66
C PHE A 168 -13.39 32.10 6.47
N LYS A 169 -12.20 31.90 7.07
CA LYS A 169 -11.87 30.63 7.74
C LYS A 169 -12.82 30.31 8.90
N GLU A 170 -12.91 31.21 9.88
CA GLU A 170 -13.79 31.09 11.04
C GLU A 170 -15.28 30.97 10.65
N PRO A 171 -15.86 31.83 9.78
CA PRO A 171 -17.22 31.65 9.29
C PRO A 171 -17.49 30.29 8.63
N LEU A 172 -16.55 29.76 7.85
CA LEU A 172 -16.70 28.47 7.17
C LEU A 172 -16.54 27.26 8.12
N GLU A 173 -16.25 27.44 9.41
CA GLU A 173 -16.30 26.32 10.37
C GLU A 173 -17.71 25.74 10.53
N SER A 174 -18.77 26.51 10.24
CA SER A 174 -20.14 26.01 10.10
C SER A 174 -20.25 24.86 9.08
N GLU A 175 -19.41 24.87 8.04
CA GLU A 175 -19.36 23.80 7.05
C GLU A 175 -18.64 22.53 7.54
N CYS A 176 -18.08 22.53 8.75
CA CYS A 176 -17.36 21.39 9.33
C CYS A 176 -18.17 20.67 10.44
N GLU A 177 -19.37 21.14 10.74
CA GLU A 177 -20.21 20.61 11.82
C GLU A 177 -21.17 19.50 11.35
N ASN A 178 -21.40 18.51 12.22
CA ASN A 178 -22.32 17.39 11.98
C ASN A 178 -23.78 17.82 12.17
N GLN A 179 -24.40 18.33 11.10
CA GLN A 179 -25.77 18.88 11.11
C GLN A 179 -26.85 17.86 10.69
N GLY A 180 -26.70 16.59 11.07
CA GLY A 180 -27.62 15.50 10.72
C GLY A 180 -27.45 14.95 9.30
N SER A 181 -28.40 14.11 8.87
CA SER A 181 -28.39 13.34 7.62
C SER A 181 -28.42 14.16 6.33
N ASP A 182 -28.96 15.37 6.38
CA ASP A 182 -29.51 16.06 5.20
C ASP A 182 -28.50 17.01 4.52
N ARG A 183 -27.22 16.93 4.91
CA ARG A 183 -26.16 17.82 4.41
C ARG A 183 -25.19 17.04 3.53
N GLU A 184 -25.23 17.30 2.22
CA GLU A 184 -24.61 16.42 1.22
C GLU A 184 -23.09 16.63 1.01
N VAL A 185 -22.62 17.89 1.07
CA VAL A 185 -21.26 18.32 0.66
C VAL A 185 -20.81 19.62 1.34
N THR A 186 -19.50 19.91 1.31
CA THR A 186 -18.91 21.24 1.60
C THR A 186 -18.59 22.00 0.31
N CYS A 187 -18.26 23.30 0.39
CA CYS A 187 -17.76 24.08 -0.74
C CYS A 187 -16.50 23.46 -1.37
N LEU A 188 -15.59 22.87 -0.58
CA LEU A 188 -14.39 22.19 -1.09
C LEU A 188 -14.74 20.88 -1.83
N HIS A 189 -15.69 20.07 -1.32
CA HIS A 189 -16.22 18.93 -2.09
C HIS A 189 -16.88 19.42 -3.40
N THR A 190 -17.63 20.51 -3.33
CA THR A 190 -18.35 21.08 -4.48
C THR A 190 -17.38 21.57 -5.55
N ALA A 191 -16.32 22.30 -5.19
CA ALA A 191 -15.29 22.80 -6.10
C ALA A 191 -14.54 21.70 -6.89
N LEU A 192 -14.49 20.48 -6.35
CA LEU A 192 -13.90 19.30 -7.01
C LEU A 192 -14.87 18.58 -7.96
N THR A 193 -16.15 18.94 -7.93
CA THR A 193 -17.23 18.27 -8.68
C THR A 193 -17.97 19.16 -9.66
N CYS A 194 -17.98 20.48 -9.46
CA CYS A 194 -18.61 21.43 -10.37
C CYS A 194 -17.81 21.60 -11.68
N ALA A 195 -18.52 21.81 -12.78
CA ALA A 195 -17.92 22.08 -14.08
C ALA A 195 -17.40 23.52 -14.16
N PHE A 196 -16.19 23.68 -14.69
CA PHE A 196 -15.59 24.98 -15.04
C PHE A 196 -15.32 25.02 -16.54
N ASN A 197 -15.32 26.23 -17.12
CA ASN A 197 -14.98 26.45 -18.53
C ASN A 197 -13.50 26.17 -18.85
N LYS A 198 -12.62 26.11 -17.84
CA LYS A 198 -11.18 25.82 -17.96
C LYS A 198 -10.62 25.09 -16.75
N GLU A 199 -9.85 24.04 -16.99
CA GLU A 199 -9.23 23.21 -15.95
C GLU A 199 -8.13 23.94 -15.15
N ASP A 200 -7.25 24.70 -15.81
CA ASP A 200 -6.23 25.50 -15.12
C ASP A 200 -6.84 26.49 -14.10
N LEU A 201 -8.02 27.02 -14.45
CA LEU A 201 -8.74 28.01 -13.65
C LEU A 201 -9.52 27.37 -12.49
N ARG A 202 -9.93 26.09 -12.64
CA ARG A 202 -10.38 25.24 -11.54
C ARG A 202 -9.25 24.97 -10.55
N GLN A 203 -8.05 24.69 -11.05
CA GLN A 203 -6.85 24.51 -10.21
C GLN A 203 -6.51 25.79 -9.42
N ASP A 204 -6.48 26.96 -10.06
CA ASP A 204 -6.25 28.24 -9.39
C ASP A 204 -7.28 28.53 -8.28
N ILE A 205 -8.57 28.28 -8.54
CA ILE A 205 -9.63 28.45 -7.55
C ILE A 205 -9.43 27.51 -6.35
N VAL A 206 -9.26 26.20 -6.59
CA VAL A 206 -9.13 25.23 -5.50
C VAL A 206 -7.86 25.49 -4.68
N LYS A 207 -6.73 25.81 -5.34
CA LYS A 207 -5.49 26.24 -4.69
C LYS A 207 -5.71 27.43 -3.74
N ILE A 208 -6.45 28.44 -4.20
CA ILE A 208 -6.76 29.61 -3.36
C ILE A 208 -7.73 29.24 -2.23
N MET A 209 -8.74 28.39 -2.47
CA MET A 209 -9.65 27.90 -1.43
C MET A 209 -8.90 27.15 -0.32
N CYS A 210 -8.00 26.22 -0.67
CA CYS A 210 -7.18 25.50 0.31
C CYS A 210 -6.42 26.45 1.28
N SER A 211 -6.04 27.64 0.81
CA SER A 211 -5.35 28.63 1.66
C SER A 211 -6.21 29.35 2.70
N PHE A 212 -7.55 29.23 2.67
CA PHE A 212 -8.45 29.93 3.61
C PHE A 212 -9.59 29.09 4.22
N VAL A 213 -9.84 27.87 3.77
CA VAL A 213 -10.84 26.98 4.39
C VAL A 213 -10.40 26.49 5.79
N PRO A 214 -11.32 26.01 6.64
CA PRO A 214 -10.97 25.40 7.91
C PRO A 214 -10.16 24.11 7.73
N ASP A 215 -9.22 23.85 8.65
CA ASP A 215 -8.35 22.66 8.61
C ASP A 215 -9.17 21.37 8.80
N LYS A 216 -10.32 21.46 9.47
CA LYS A 216 -11.33 20.39 9.60
C LYS A 216 -11.95 20.00 8.25
N MET A 217 -12.08 20.93 7.29
CA MET A 217 -12.82 20.71 6.05
C MET A 217 -12.19 19.64 5.15
N PHE A 218 -10.87 19.42 5.26
CA PHE A 218 -10.14 18.37 4.52
C PHE A 218 -10.47 16.94 4.98
N THR A 219 -11.01 16.76 6.19
CA THR A 219 -11.36 15.44 6.77
C THR A 219 -12.88 15.20 6.89
N VAL A 220 -13.72 16.22 6.67
CA VAL A 220 -15.18 16.06 6.51
C VAL A 220 -15.47 15.04 5.41
N LYS A 221 -16.52 14.22 5.61
CA LYS A 221 -16.98 13.21 4.66
C LYS A 221 -18.28 13.61 3.99
N ASP A 222 -18.45 13.26 2.72
CA ASP A 222 -19.73 13.28 2.02
C ASP A 222 -20.64 12.11 2.43
N HIS A 223 -21.87 12.10 1.89
CA HIS A 223 -22.86 11.04 2.08
C HIS A 223 -22.43 9.63 1.58
N LYS A 224 -21.26 9.49 0.95
CA LYS A 224 -20.64 8.20 0.53
C LYS A 224 -19.39 7.87 1.35
N GLY A 225 -19.07 8.66 2.37
CA GLY A 225 -17.89 8.50 3.21
C GLY A 225 -16.58 9.00 2.59
N ARG A 226 -16.62 9.69 1.45
CA ARG A 226 -15.45 10.29 0.76
C ARG A 226 -15.11 11.63 1.38
N THR A 227 -13.82 11.90 1.62
CA THR A 227 -13.33 13.27 1.90
C THR A 227 -13.06 14.02 0.58
N PRO A 228 -12.74 15.33 0.60
CA PRO A 228 -12.35 16.06 -0.63
C PRO A 228 -11.17 15.40 -1.33
N LEU A 229 -10.19 14.88 -0.58
CA LEU A 229 -9.05 14.17 -1.16
C LEU A 229 -9.48 12.85 -1.86
N HIS A 230 -10.47 12.13 -1.33
CA HIS A 230 -11.00 10.94 -2.00
C HIS A 230 -11.67 11.28 -3.35
N LEU A 231 -12.44 12.37 -3.41
CA LEU A 231 -12.99 12.89 -4.68
C LEU A 231 -11.87 13.25 -5.66
N ALA A 232 -10.85 13.96 -5.18
CA ALA A 232 -9.77 14.48 -6.01
C ALA A 232 -8.87 13.41 -6.66
N VAL A 233 -8.91 12.16 -6.16
CA VAL A 233 -8.12 11.04 -6.69
C VAL A 233 -8.95 10.01 -7.48
N GLU A 234 -10.23 10.29 -7.74
CA GLU A 234 -11.05 9.44 -8.62
C GLU A 234 -10.47 9.40 -10.04
N TYR A 235 -10.15 8.22 -10.59
CA TYR A 235 -9.51 8.05 -11.90
C TYR A 235 -10.26 8.74 -13.07
N GLU A 236 -11.59 8.81 -12.96
CA GLU A 236 -12.44 9.51 -13.94
C GLU A 236 -12.21 11.04 -13.98
N ARG A 237 -11.49 11.61 -12.99
CA ARG A 237 -11.06 13.01 -12.91
C ARG A 237 -9.58 13.26 -13.21
N CYS A 238 -8.76 12.22 -13.39
CA CYS A 238 -7.31 12.38 -13.60
C CYS A 238 -7.04 13.15 -14.91
N CYS A 239 -6.42 14.33 -14.78
CA CYS A 239 -5.93 15.19 -15.85
C CYS A 239 -4.78 16.05 -15.28
N LYS A 240 -4.05 16.79 -16.13
CA LYS A 240 -2.91 17.61 -15.69
C LYS A 240 -3.25 18.59 -14.54
N ALA A 241 -4.40 19.27 -14.59
CA ALA A 241 -4.83 20.19 -13.55
C ALA A 241 -5.19 19.49 -12.23
N GLN A 242 -5.74 18.26 -12.31
CA GLN A 242 -6.10 17.46 -11.14
C GLN A 242 -4.85 17.03 -10.34
N VAL A 243 -3.70 16.83 -10.99
CA VAL A 243 -2.42 16.54 -10.31
C VAL A 243 -2.02 17.69 -9.38
N GLY A 244 -2.16 18.95 -9.82
CA GLY A 244 -1.87 20.12 -9.00
C GLY A 244 -2.92 20.41 -7.93
N ILE A 245 -4.19 20.03 -8.16
CA ILE A 245 -5.24 20.08 -7.15
C ILE A 245 -4.98 19.08 -6.01
N VAL A 246 -4.56 17.86 -6.34
CA VAL A 246 -4.18 16.86 -5.33
C VAL A 246 -2.95 17.31 -4.54
N GLU A 247 -1.96 17.92 -5.20
CA GLU A 247 -0.78 18.49 -4.53
C GLU A 247 -1.13 19.53 -3.45
N GLU A 248 -2.03 20.48 -3.76
CA GLU A 248 -2.51 21.47 -2.78
C GLU A 248 -3.35 20.84 -1.66
N LEU A 249 -4.24 19.90 -1.98
CA LEU A 249 -5.02 19.18 -0.95
C LEU A 249 -4.12 18.39 0.01
N LEU A 250 -3.03 17.80 -0.50
CA LEU A 250 -2.03 17.09 0.30
C LEU A 250 -1.13 18.04 1.11
N HIS A 251 -0.86 19.25 0.60
CA HIS A 251 -0.09 20.28 1.31
C HIS A 251 -0.86 20.86 2.50
N TRP A 252 -2.11 21.27 2.29
CA TRP A 252 -2.93 21.92 3.32
C TRP A 252 -3.67 20.93 4.23
N GLY A 253 -4.05 19.76 3.71
CA GLY A 253 -4.87 18.76 4.42
C GLY A 253 -4.27 17.35 4.51
N PRO A 254 -3.00 17.16 4.90
CA PRO A 254 -2.35 15.83 4.94
C PRO A 254 -3.08 14.82 5.83
N GLN A 255 -3.80 15.29 6.85
CA GLN A 255 -4.63 14.50 7.77
C GLN A 255 -5.70 13.66 7.03
N ALA A 256 -6.09 14.05 5.81
CA ALA A 256 -7.03 13.30 4.98
C ALA A 256 -6.51 11.92 4.55
N LEU A 257 -5.19 11.66 4.65
CA LEU A 257 -4.58 10.35 4.38
C LEU A 257 -4.85 9.30 5.46
N ASP A 258 -5.15 9.74 6.70
CA ASP A 258 -5.47 8.87 7.84
C ASP A 258 -6.95 8.45 7.86
N ILE A 259 -7.79 9.07 7.03
CA ILE A 259 -9.23 8.81 6.97
C ILE A 259 -9.51 7.69 5.95
N PRO A 260 -9.98 6.50 6.37
CA PRO A 260 -10.32 5.43 5.44
C PRO A 260 -11.75 5.58 4.89
N ILE A 261 -12.00 4.98 3.72
CA ILE A 261 -13.34 4.83 3.11
C ILE A 261 -13.76 3.35 3.08
N GLN A 262 -15.05 3.04 3.25
CA GLN A 262 -15.58 1.67 3.11
C GLN A 262 -15.64 1.24 1.63
N ALA A 263 -15.31 -0.02 1.35
CA ALA A 263 -15.35 -0.57 0.00
C ALA A 263 -16.78 -0.74 -0.53
N SER A 264 -17.75 -1.03 0.36
CA SER A 264 -19.19 -0.99 0.09
C SER A 264 -19.98 -0.89 1.40
N LEU A 265 -21.27 -0.53 1.31
CA LEU A 265 -22.19 -0.48 2.47
C LEU A 265 -22.38 -1.83 3.19
N TYR A 266 -21.97 -2.94 2.57
CA TYR A 266 -22.11 -4.30 3.10
C TYR A 266 -20.75 -4.97 3.37
N SER A 267 -19.65 -4.20 3.38
CA SER A 267 -18.30 -4.73 3.60
C SER A 267 -17.56 -3.95 4.68
N ASN A 268 -17.02 -4.69 5.64
CA ASN A 268 -16.10 -4.16 6.66
C ASN A 268 -14.71 -3.82 6.07
N GLN A 269 -14.43 -4.18 4.81
CA GLN A 269 -13.20 -3.81 4.14
C GLN A 269 -13.17 -2.30 3.89
N THR A 270 -12.06 -1.67 4.28
CA THR A 270 -11.80 -0.26 4.01
C THR A 270 -10.59 -0.07 3.09
N PHE A 271 -10.55 1.05 2.40
CA PHE A 271 -9.43 1.50 1.59
C PHE A 271 -8.81 2.79 2.16
N SER A 272 -7.49 2.89 2.06
CA SER A 272 -6.76 4.16 2.11
C SER A 272 -7.09 5.02 0.87
N VAL A 273 -6.69 6.30 0.87
CA VAL A 273 -6.82 7.18 -0.30
C VAL A 273 -6.11 6.58 -1.53
N TYR A 274 -4.94 5.98 -1.35
CA TYR A 274 -4.16 5.36 -2.43
C TYR A 274 -4.81 4.04 -2.92
N GLN A 275 -5.31 3.21 -2.01
CA GLN A 275 -6.06 2.00 -2.38
C GLN A 275 -7.35 2.36 -3.13
N TYR A 276 -8.05 3.41 -2.70
CA TYR A 276 -9.26 3.92 -3.37
C TYR A 276 -8.94 4.44 -4.78
N HIS A 277 -7.89 5.24 -4.94
CA HIS A 277 -7.40 5.69 -6.24
C HIS A 277 -7.16 4.52 -7.21
N VAL A 278 -6.31 3.56 -6.84
CA VAL A 278 -5.99 2.39 -7.69
C VAL A 278 -7.22 1.47 -7.90
N HIS A 279 -8.14 1.41 -6.93
CA HIS A 279 -9.43 0.72 -7.10
C HIS A 279 -10.32 1.40 -8.16
N THR A 280 -10.45 2.74 -8.15
CA THR A 280 -11.21 3.46 -9.19
C THR A 280 -10.57 3.32 -10.58
N GLN A 281 -9.24 3.29 -10.68
CA GLN A 281 -8.52 2.98 -11.91
C GLN A 281 -8.89 1.59 -12.44
N ARG A 282 -8.75 0.54 -11.62
CA ARG A 282 -9.09 -0.84 -12.01
C ARG A 282 -10.56 -0.98 -12.43
N GLN A 283 -11.47 -0.23 -11.82
CA GLN A 283 -12.88 -0.18 -12.26
C GLN A 283 -13.03 0.47 -13.64
N ALA A 284 -12.35 1.58 -13.91
CA ALA A 284 -12.40 2.25 -15.21
C ALA A 284 -11.77 1.40 -16.34
N GLU A 285 -10.61 0.80 -16.10
CA GLU A 285 -9.96 -0.15 -17.01
C GLU A 285 -10.91 -1.32 -17.35
N ALA A 286 -11.59 -1.89 -16.35
CA ALA A 286 -12.58 -2.95 -16.54
C ALA A 286 -13.85 -2.50 -17.29
N LYS A 287 -14.28 -1.23 -17.16
CA LYS A 287 -15.35 -0.65 -18.00
C LYS A 287 -14.89 -0.56 -19.46
N ILE A 288 -13.71 0.01 -19.72
CA ILE A 288 -13.15 0.20 -21.06
C ILE A 288 -12.99 -1.14 -21.79
N GLN A 289 -12.42 -2.15 -21.12
CA GLN A 289 -12.25 -3.50 -21.68
C GLN A 289 -13.59 -4.13 -22.11
N ARG A 290 -14.64 -4.02 -21.28
CA ARG A 290 -15.98 -4.52 -21.63
C ARG A 290 -16.56 -3.81 -22.85
N THR A 291 -16.45 -2.49 -22.92
CA THR A 291 -16.90 -1.70 -24.08
C THR A 291 -16.17 -2.10 -25.37
N MET A 292 -14.85 -2.36 -25.30
CA MET A 292 -14.09 -2.86 -26.44
C MET A 292 -14.55 -4.26 -26.89
N GLU A 293 -14.81 -5.17 -25.95
CA GLU A 293 -15.33 -6.51 -26.25
C GLU A 293 -16.75 -6.50 -26.84
N GLU A 294 -17.64 -5.63 -26.34
CA GLU A 294 -18.97 -5.44 -26.92
C GLU A 294 -18.92 -4.87 -28.33
N ASN A 295 -18.09 -3.86 -28.57
CA ASN A 295 -17.95 -3.27 -29.90
C ASN A 295 -17.35 -4.28 -30.89
N LYS A 296 -16.41 -5.13 -30.44
CA LYS A 296 -15.86 -6.24 -31.25
C LYS A 296 -16.89 -7.34 -31.55
N LYS A 297 -17.86 -7.58 -30.65
CA LYS A 297 -19.01 -8.48 -30.91
C LYS A 297 -19.98 -7.86 -31.93
N LYS A 298 -20.23 -6.54 -31.85
CA LYS A 298 -21.09 -5.80 -32.79
C LYS A 298 -20.51 -5.75 -34.21
N THR A 299 -19.21 -5.48 -34.38
CA THR A 299 -18.59 -5.48 -35.72
C THR A 299 -18.56 -6.88 -36.36
N ASN A 300 -18.36 -7.94 -35.58
CA ASN A 300 -18.43 -9.32 -36.09
C ASN A 300 -19.85 -9.76 -36.54
N GLN A 301 -20.90 -9.00 -36.24
CA GLN A 301 -22.26 -9.24 -36.75
C GLN A 301 -22.65 -8.29 -37.91
N GLY A 302 -21.75 -7.37 -38.30
CA GLY A 302 -22.01 -6.29 -39.27
C GLY A 302 -21.30 -6.42 -40.61
N ALA A 303 -20.73 -7.59 -40.95
CA ALA A 303 -20.07 -7.81 -42.24
C ALA A 303 -21.09 -8.15 -43.34
N PRO A 304 -21.23 -7.35 -44.41
CA PRO A 304 -22.09 -7.70 -45.54
C PRO A 304 -21.51 -8.88 -46.32
N ARG A 305 -22.39 -9.79 -46.78
CA ARG A 305 -22.01 -10.69 -47.89
C ARG A 305 -21.77 -9.82 -49.13
N LYS A 306 -20.61 -9.97 -49.74
CA LYS A 306 -20.45 -9.69 -51.17
C LYS A 306 -20.69 -11.00 -51.91
N GLU A 307 -21.62 -10.97 -52.85
CA GLU A 307 -21.75 -11.98 -53.89
C GLU A 307 -21.04 -11.42 -55.12
N ASP A 308 -20.16 -12.22 -55.74
CA ASP A 308 -19.45 -11.84 -56.96
C ASP A 308 -20.33 -12.19 -58.17
N ASP A 309 -20.85 -11.17 -58.86
CA ASP A 309 -21.60 -11.33 -60.10
C ASP A 309 -20.65 -11.34 -61.31
N ASN A 310 -20.55 -12.47 -62.02
CA ASN A 310 -20.30 -12.46 -63.46
C ASN A 310 -20.79 -13.74 -64.19
N GLU A 311 -21.04 -13.59 -65.49
CA GLU A 311 -21.30 -14.63 -66.51
C GLU A 311 -22.61 -15.45 -66.45
N THR A 312 -23.68 -14.77 -66.86
CA THR A 312 -24.73 -15.25 -67.80
C THR A 312 -24.67 -16.70 -68.33
N ARG A 313 -25.84 -17.41 -68.28
CA ARG A 313 -26.54 -17.85 -69.52
C ARG A 313 -27.98 -18.41 -69.35
N THR A 314 -28.88 -17.95 -70.23
CA THR A 314 -30.06 -18.63 -70.81
C THR A 314 -31.10 -19.37 -69.93
N SER A 315 -32.14 -18.63 -69.52
CA SER A 315 -33.58 -18.87 -69.80
C SER A 315 -34.18 -20.30 -69.92
N SER A 316 -35.26 -20.56 -69.17
CA SER A 316 -36.54 -21.04 -69.74
C SER A 316 -37.75 -20.74 -68.81
N ASN A 317 -38.99 -20.83 -69.31
CA ASN A 317 -40.22 -20.37 -68.65
C ASN A 317 -41.00 -21.49 -67.94
N THR A 318 -41.74 -21.16 -66.87
CA THR A 318 -43.20 -21.43 -66.76
C THR A 318 -43.88 -20.60 -65.66
N LYS A 319 -45.21 -20.71 -65.48
CA LYS A 319 -46.08 -19.63 -64.94
C LYS A 319 -46.98 -20.03 -63.75
N LYS A 320 -47.17 -19.06 -62.83
CA LYS A 320 -48.43 -18.74 -62.09
C LYS A 320 -48.87 -19.70 -60.92
N PRO A 321 -49.84 -19.34 -60.02
CA PRO A 321 -49.58 -18.45 -58.87
C PRO A 321 -50.43 -18.77 -57.56
N ILE A 322 -50.56 -17.78 -56.65
CA ILE A 322 -51.73 -17.44 -55.78
C ILE A 322 -51.76 -17.81 -54.25
N SER A 323 -52.22 -16.80 -53.49
CA SER A 323 -52.86 -16.75 -52.14
C SER A 323 -52.13 -16.97 -50.80
N ARG A 324 -52.22 -15.89 -50.00
CA ARG A 324 -52.18 -15.73 -48.52
C ARG A 324 -53.44 -16.33 -47.84
N PRO A 325 -53.51 -16.53 -46.49
CA PRO A 325 -53.91 -15.43 -45.58
C PRO A 325 -53.15 -15.42 -44.22
N GLU A 326 -53.75 -14.93 -43.12
CA GLU A 326 -53.06 -14.38 -41.91
C GLU A 326 -53.60 -14.83 -40.51
N LYS A 327 -52.71 -14.72 -39.49
CA LYS A 327 -52.90 -14.16 -38.11
C LYS A 327 -53.59 -14.93 -36.95
N THR A 328 -53.29 -14.41 -35.74
CA THR A 328 -53.85 -14.61 -34.37
C THR A 328 -53.37 -15.84 -33.57
N SER A 329 -53.26 -15.82 -32.22
CA SER A 329 -52.94 -14.75 -31.23
C SER A 329 -52.78 -15.31 -29.79
N MET A 330 -52.12 -14.58 -28.87
CA MET A 330 -52.17 -14.66 -27.38
C MET A 330 -51.52 -15.86 -26.63
N GLY A 331 -50.89 -15.58 -25.47
CA GLY A 331 -50.76 -16.50 -24.31
C GLY A 331 -49.36 -17.09 -23.94
N PRO A 332 -48.86 -16.89 -22.70
CA PRO A 332 -47.75 -17.63 -22.08
C PRO A 332 -48.15 -18.41 -20.79
N PRO A 333 -47.28 -19.23 -20.12
CA PRO A 333 -45.99 -19.81 -20.50
C PRO A 333 -46.12 -21.35 -20.77
N PRO A 334 -45.76 -22.38 -19.94
CA PRO A 334 -44.98 -22.55 -18.67
C PRO A 334 -43.71 -23.45 -18.83
N LEU A 335 -43.31 -24.19 -17.77
CA LEU A 335 -42.25 -25.24 -17.72
C LEU A 335 -42.89 -26.65 -17.57
N PRO A 336 -42.27 -27.75 -18.07
CA PRO A 336 -41.36 -28.60 -17.27
C PRO A 336 -40.04 -28.95 -18.03
N ARG A 337 -38.92 -29.46 -17.49
CA ARG A 337 -38.54 -30.32 -16.34
C ARG A 337 -38.30 -31.81 -16.70
N ASP A 338 -37.11 -32.30 -16.31
CA ASP A 338 -36.66 -33.71 -16.13
C ASP A 338 -36.38 -34.65 -17.35
N ARG A 339 -35.08 -35.05 -17.42
CA ARG A 339 -34.53 -36.44 -17.46
C ARG A 339 -34.08 -37.16 -18.75
N ASP A 340 -33.12 -38.06 -18.46
CA ASP A 340 -32.49 -39.19 -19.17
C ASP A 340 -31.80 -38.92 -20.53
N ARG A 341 -30.55 -39.34 -20.81
CA ARG A 341 -29.77 -40.59 -20.57
C ARG A 341 -30.17 -41.78 -21.45
N ASP A 342 -29.53 -41.90 -22.62
CA ASP A 342 -28.48 -42.90 -22.89
C ASP A 342 -27.68 -42.48 -24.16
N ARG A 343 -26.40 -42.83 -24.39
CA ARG A 343 -25.81 -44.08 -24.93
C ARG A 343 -26.41 -44.56 -26.27
N ASP A 344 -25.64 -45.12 -27.21
CA ASP A 344 -24.25 -45.63 -27.13
C ASP A 344 -23.38 -45.28 -28.37
N ARG A 345 -22.14 -45.79 -28.40
CA ARG A 345 -21.06 -45.60 -29.39
C ARG A 345 -21.37 -46.11 -30.80
N THR A 346 -20.61 -45.60 -31.79
CA THR A 346 -19.61 -46.43 -32.51
C THR A 346 -18.52 -45.57 -33.20
N GLU A 347 -17.27 -45.75 -32.77
CA GLU A 347 -16.05 -45.58 -33.56
C GLU A 347 -15.76 -46.91 -34.33
N PRO A 348 -14.78 -47.08 -35.27
CA PRO A 348 -13.42 -46.45 -35.22
C PRO A 348 -12.62 -46.21 -36.56
N LYS A 349 -11.38 -45.68 -36.38
CA LYS A 349 -10.10 -46.04 -37.06
C LYS A 349 -9.64 -45.42 -38.41
N VAL A 350 -8.30 -45.23 -38.47
CA VAL A 350 -7.35 -44.93 -39.59
C VAL A 350 -7.43 -43.51 -40.22
N GLY A 351 -6.33 -42.76 -40.42
CA GLY A 351 -4.96 -42.89 -39.89
C GLY A 351 -3.84 -42.16 -40.69
N ILE A 352 -2.76 -41.77 -39.98
CA ILE A 352 -1.35 -41.57 -40.46
C ILE A 352 -0.97 -40.26 -41.24
N ALA A 353 0.22 -39.73 -40.90
CA ALA A 353 1.06 -38.68 -41.55
C ALA A 353 0.56 -37.21 -41.53
N ARG A 354 1.34 -36.15 -41.24
CA ARG A 354 2.77 -35.74 -41.42
C ARG A 354 3.08 -35.09 -42.80
N SER A 355 3.92 -34.04 -42.95
CA SER A 355 4.56 -33.12 -41.97
C SER A 355 5.49 -32.05 -42.62
N HIS A 356 5.59 -30.84 -42.02
CA HIS A 356 6.69 -29.82 -42.16
C HIS A 356 6.96 -29.28 -43.59
N THR A 357 7.78 -28.25 -43.89
CA THR A 357 8.78 -27.36 -43.22
C THR A 357 8.53 -25.87 -43.64
N GLY A 358 9.29 -24.80 -43.31
CA GLY A 358 10.36 -24.56 -42.32
C GLY A 358 11.50 -23.59 -42.77
N ALA A 359 11.73 -22.49 -42.02
CA ALA A 359 12.95 -21.64 -41.95
C ALA A 359 13.23 -20.58 -43.09
N PRO A 360 14.30 -19.74 -43.03
CA PRO A 360 14.60 -18.66 -42.03
C PRO A 360 15.18 -17.34 -42.64
N SER A 361 15.49 -16.29 -41.83
CA SER A 361 16.77 -15.49 -41.90
C SER A 361 16.96 -14.31 -40.90
N GLN A 362 18.21 -14.21 -40.41
CA GLN A 362 19.09 -13.15 -39.83
C GLN A 362 18.68 -11.70 -39.42
N GLU A 363 19.05 -11.36 -38.16
CA GLU A 363 19.97 -10.30 -37.64
C GLU A 363 20.01 -8.79 -38.04
N LYS A 364 20.17 -7.95 -36.98
CA LYS A 364 21.07 -6.77 -36.75
C LYS A 364 20.70 -5.31 -37.13
N SER A 365 20.73 -4.47 -36.07
CA SER A 365 21.36 -3.15 -35.88
C SER A 365 21.53 -2.11 -37.00
N GLY A 366 21.18 -0.84 -36.71
CA GLY A 366 21.63 0.36 -37.45
C GLY A 366 21.04 1.68 -36.90
N SER A 367 21.71 2.82 -37.10
CA SER A 367 21.31 4.14 -36.56
C SER A 367 21.66 5.34 -37.47
N TYR A 368 21.21 6.54 -37.08
CA TYR A 368 21.49 7.90 -37.60
C TYR A 368 20.63 8.52 -38.74
N VAL A 369 19.71 9.42 -38.34
CA VAL A 369 19.61 10.90 -38.58
C VAL A 369 20.05 11.51 -39.93
N ILE A 370 19.45 12.68 -40.26
CA ILE A 370 19.81 13.78 -41.21
C ILE A 370 18.85 13.88 -42.43
N ALA A 371 18.28 15.02 -42.83
CA ALA A 371 17.98 16.31 -42.16
C ALA A 371 17.04 17.20 -43.05
N ALA A 372 16.62 18.36 -42.48
CA ALA A 372 16.38 19.66 -43.13
C ALA A 372 15.07 19.98 -43.91
N ASN A 373 14.35 20.99 -43.38
CA ASN A 373 13.94 22.27 -44.02
C ASN A 373 13.03 22.29 -45.29
N GLN A 374 12.15 23.28 -45.53
CA GLN A 374 11.59 24.38 -44.71
C GLN A 374 10.27 24.91 -45.34
N GLU A 375 9.52 25.70 -44.56
CA GLU A 375 8.52 26.74 -44.91
C GLU A 375 8.19 27.03 -46.41
N ARG A 376 6.89 27.27 -46.73
CA ARG A 376 6.29 28.64 -46.78
C ARG A 376 4.79 28.65 -47.12
N SER A 377 4.16 29.81 -46.94
CA SER A 377 2.70 30.04 -46.95
C SER A 377 2.24 30.94 -48.11
N ALA A 378 0.95 30.89 -48.48
CA ALA A 378 -0.03 32.02 -48.42
C ALA A 378 -1.04 32.12 -49.61
N SER A 379 -2.31 32.43 -49.28
CA SER A 379 -3.33 33.13 -50.13
C SER A 379 -3.89 32.41 -51.39
N SER A 380 -5.07 32.71 -51.97
CA SER A 380 -6.31 33.43 -51.55
C SER A 380 -7.44 33.22 -52.61
N TYR A 381 -8.66 33.72 -52.34
CA TYR A 381 -9.72 34.20 -53.27
C TYR A 381 -11.01 33.36 -53.54
N GLY A 382 -12.14 33.88 -53.03
CA GLY A 382 -13.45 34.05 -53.73
C GLY A 382 -14.36 32.82 -54.01
N THR A 383 -15.66 32.95 -54.32
CA THR A 383 -16.64 34.07 -54.18
C THR A 383 -18.10 33.55 -54.21
N VAL A 384 -18.93 34.06 -53.29
CA VAL A 384 -20.42 34.23 -53.25
C VAL A 384 -21.31 33.76 -54.43
N TYR A 385 -22.49 33.15 -54.12
CA TYR A 385 -23.84 33.55 -54.63
C TYR A 385 -25.02 32.95 -53.80
N THR A 386 -26.25 33.43 -54.02
CA THR A 386 -27.42 33.36 -53.08
C THR A 386 -28.77 33.19 -53.78
N GLN A 387 -29.82 32.72 -53.06
CA GLN A 387 -31.24 33.15 -53.25
C GLN A 387 -32.20 32.68 -52.12
N GLU A 388 -33.43 33.22 -52.09
CA GLU A 388 -34.43 33.14 -51.00
C GLU A 388 -35.80 32.59 -51.44
N LYS A 389 -36.72 32.24 -50.50
CA LYS A 389 -38.05 32.90 -50.35
C LYS A 389 -39.02 32.34 -49.27
N LEU A 390 -39.49 33.25 -48.40
CA LEU A 390 -40.87 33.54 -47.94
C LEU A 390 -41.78 32.51 -47.20
N THR A 391 -42.73 33.06 -46.42
CA THR A 391 -43.72 32.42 -45.51
C THR A 391 -45.19 32.80 -45.85
N PRO A 392 -46.21 32.22 -45.17
CA PRO A 392 -47.10 33.08 -44.34
C PRO A 392 -47.74 32.43 -43.08
N LEU A 393 -48.53 33.24 -42.34
CA LEU A 393 -49.34 33.01 -41.11
C LEU A 393 -50.83 32.67 -41.45
N PRO A 394 -51.78 32.27 -40.53
CA PRO A 394 -52.07 32.84 -39.18
C PRO A 394 -52.65 31.91 -38.07
N SER A 395 -53.09 32.51 -36.94
CA SER A 395 -53.66 31.87 -35.72
C SER A 395 -55.21 31.99 -35.62
N PRO A 396 -55.91 31.25 -34.70
CA PRO A 396 -56.22 31.84 -33.37
C PRO A 396 -56.43 30.88 -32.15
N SER A 397 -56.05 31.38 -30.96
CA SER A 397 -56.75 31.34 -29.65
C SER A 397 -57.07 30.05 -28.83
N LEU A 398 -56.61 30.11 -27.56
CA LEU A 398 -57.10 29.49 -26.30
C LEU A 398 -56.60 28.10 -25.85
N HIS A 399 -56.79 27.83 -24.54
CA HIS A 399 -55.91 27.10 -23.60
C HIS A 399 -56.68 26.00 -22.81
N PRO A 400 -56.07 25.07 -22.00
CA PRO A 400 -54.86 25.26 -21.17
C PRO A 400 -53.84 24.10 -20.92
N VAL A 401 -52.65 24.53 -20.45
CA VAL A 401 -51.68 23.89 -19.50
C VAL A 401 -51.30 22.40 -19.65
N GLY A 402 -50.00 22.11 -19.84
CA GLY A 402 -49.42 20.77 -19.68
C GLY A 402 -47.94 20.58 -20.09
N ALA A 403 -46.99 21.04 -19.28
CA ALA A 403 -45.56 20.66 -19.24
C ALA A 403 -44.82 20.26 -20.56
N SER A 404 -44.32 21.24 -21.30
CA SER A 404 -43.25 21.08 -22.34
C SER A 404 -41.86 21.21 -21.68
N LYS A 405 -40.78 20.47 -21.98
CA LYS A 405 -40.29 19.80 -23.22
C LYS A 405 -40.11 20.73 -24.42
N THR A 406 -38.95 21.36 -24.53
CA THR A 406 -38.45 21.98 -25.77
C THR A 406 -37.04 21.48 -26.08
N SER A 407 -36.70 21.35 -27.37
CA SER A 407 -35.40 20.90 -27.85
C SER A 407 -35.02 21.64 -29.13
N ALA A 408 -33.91 22.40 -29.05
CA ALA A 408 -33.17 22.99 -30.18
C ALA A 408 -33.97 23.96 -31.10
N TYR A 409 -33.38 24.72 -32.03
CA TYR A 409 -31.99 24.87 -32.50
C TYR A 409 -31.66 26.36 -32.71
N SER A 410 -30.39 26.76 -32.53
CA SER A 410 -29.70 27.65 -33.49
C SER A 410 -28.19 27.65 -33.28
N SER A 411 -27.48 27.32 -34.33
CA SER A 411 -26.03 27.13 -34.48
C SER A 411 -25.12 28.26 -33.94
N ALA A 412 -24.36 27.95 -32.89
CA ALA A 412 -22.94 28.32 -32.81
C ALA A 412 -22.11 27.21 -33.50
N PRO A 413 -20.90 27.47 -34.02
CA PRO A 413 -20.06 26.42 -34.59
C PRO A 413 -19.75 25.38 -33.51
N ARG A 414 -20.10 24.11 -33.76
CA ARG A 414 -19.60 22.99 -32.98
C ARG A 414 -18.10 22.90 -33.23
N GLN A 415 -17.29 23.28 -32.24
CA GLN A 415 -16.02 22.59 -32.06
C GLN A 415 -16.35 21.11 -31.88
N ASP A 416 -15.64 20.22 -32.56
CA ASP A 416 -15.88 18.79 -32.44
C ASP A 416 -15.73 18.37 -30.99
N ALA A 417 -16.81 17.84 -30.40
CA ALA A 417 -16.83 17.31 -29.06
C ALA A 417 -16.09 15.97 -29.06
N ALA A 418 -14.76 16.05 -29.17
CA ALA A 418 -13.87 14.92 -29.36
C ALA A 418 -14.13 13.87 -28.30
N ASP A 419 -14.25 12.62 -28.74
CA ASP A 419 -14.66 11.47 -27.91
C ASP A 419 -13.95 11.49 -26.54
N PRO A 420 -14.67 11.40 -25.40
CA PRO A 420 -14.03 11.30 -24.08
C PRO A 420 -13.14 10.06 -23.93
N TYR A 421 -13.25 9.08 -24.82
CA TYR A 421 -12.42 7.87 -24.93
C TYR A 421 -11.37 7.93 -26.05
N SER A 422 -10.98 9.12 -26.52
CA SER A 422 -9.83 9.22 -27.45
C SER A 422 -8.57 8.63 -26.81
N PRO A 423 -7.74 7.86 -27.56
CA PRO A 423 -6.54 7.22 -27.00
C PRO A 423 -5.56 8.21 -26.35
N GLU A 424 -5.52 9.44 -26.85
CA GLU A 424 -4.65 10.52 -26.36
C GLU A 424 -5.14 11.04 -25.00
N LYS A 425 -6.45 11.24 -24.84
CA LYS A 425 -7.07 11.65 -23.56
C LYS A 425 -6.95 10.58 -22.49
N GLU A 426 -7.16 9.32 -22.87
CA GLU A 426 -7.01 8.21 -21.92
C GLU A 426 -5.54 8.01 -21.53
N LYS A 427 -4.59 8.28 -22.42
CA LYS A 427 -3.17 8.35 -22.06
C LYS A 427 -2.88 9.51 -21.09
N GLU A 428 -3.37 10.72 -21.34
CA GLU A 428 -3.20 11.85 -20.40
C GLU A 428 -3.74 11.50 -19.01
N ARG A 429 -4.90 10.82 -18.96
CA ARG A 429 -5.50 10.32 -17.72
C ARG A 429 -4.61 9.31 -17.01
N GLN A 430 -4.00 8.36 -17.73
CA GLN A 430 -3.06 7.37 -17.19
C GLN A 430 -1.79 8.02 -16.65
N ASP A 431 -1.19 8.96 -17.41
CA ASP A 431 -0.01 9.70 -16.99
C ASP A 431 -0.31 10.54 -15.73
N ALA A 432 -1.46 11.23 -15.68
CA ALA A 432 -1.92 11.98 -14.51
C ALA A 432 -2.26 11.09 -13.29
N ALA A 433 -2.79 9.88 -13.51
CA ALA A 433 -3.03 8.92 -12.44
C ALA A 433 -1.71 8.35 -11.87
N ALA A 434 -0.70 8.11 -12.71
CA ALA A 434 0.63 7.71 -12.27
C ALA A 434 1.32 8.82 -11.43
N ASP A 435 1.09 10.09 -11.78
CA ASP A 435 1.56 11.24 -11.02
C ASP A 435 0.86 11.39 -9.65
N ILE A 436 -0.48 11.27 -9.60
CA ILE A 436 -1.25 11.26 -8.35
C ILE A 436 -0.84 10.07 -7.46
N SER A 437 -0.70 8.88 -8.04
CA SER A 437 -0.16 7.69 -7.34
C SER A 437 1.23 7.94 -6.74
N ARG A 438 2.10 8.68 -7.44
CA ARG A 438 3.44 9.04 -6.95
C ARG A 438 3.39 10.04 -5.81
N GLN A 439 2.55 11.08 -5.88
CA GLN A 439 2.34 12.05 -4.79
C GLN A 439 1.80 11.36 -3.52
N LEU A 440 0.77 10.52 -3.66
CA LEU A 440 0.17 9.78 -2.55
C LEU A 440 1.18 8.85 -1.87
N LYS A 441 1.92 8.05 -2.64
CA LYS A 441 3.02 7.22 -2.12
C LYS A 441 4.07 8.05 -1.38
N HIS A 442 4.51 9.15 -1.98
CA HIS A 442 5.52 10.03 -1.41
C HIS A 442 5.07 10.54 -0.03
N LEU A 443 3.86 11.08 0.08
CA LEU A 443 3.41 11.62 1.36
C LEU A 443 3.13 10.52 2.39
N TYR A 444 2.53 9.38 2.01
CA TYR A 444 2.39 8.22 2.90
C TYR A 444 3.75 7.75 3.46
N LEU A 445 4.79 7.64 2.62
CA LEU A 445 6.14 7.26 3.06
C LEU A 445 6.86 8.36 3.86
N ARG A 446 6.45 9.62 3.71
CA ARG A 446 7.02 10.78 4.43
C ARG A 446 6.38 11.01 5.81
N THR A 447 5.12 10.64 6.02
CA THR A 447 4.38 10.94 7.27
C THR A 447 4.04 9.71 8.13
N GLN A 448 3.81 8.54 7.54
CA GLN A 448 3.32 7.38 8.29
C GLN A 448 4.45 6.50 8.85
N LYS A 449 4.16 5.78 9.93
CA LYS A 449 5.01 4.68 10.42
C LYS A 449 5.13 3.58 9.33
N PRO A 450 6.23 2.80 9.29
CA PRO A 450 6.45 1.77 8.26
C PRO A 450 5.30 0.75 8.13
N GLU A 451 4.65 0.38 9.24
CA GLU A 451 3.46 -0.48 9.26
C GLU A 451 2.26 0.17 8.55
N ASN A 452 1.91 1.40 8.92
CA ASN A 452 0.81 2.15 8.29
C ASN A 452 1.08 2.41 6.80
N ALA A 453 2.31 2.79 6.44
CA ALA A 453 2.68 2.99 5.04
C ALA A 453 2.54 1.69 4.23
N ALA A 454 3.05 0.56 4.74
CA ALA A 454 2.91 -0.74 4.08
C ALA A 454 1.44 -1.18 3.94
N ARG A 455 0.62 -0.96 4.97
CA ARG A 455 -0.81 -1.27 4.95
C ARG A 455 -1.57 -0.40 3.94
N CYS A 456 -1.36 0.91 3.96
CA CYS A 456 -2.06 1.87 3.10
C CYS A 456 -1.62 1.81 1.63
N LEU A 457 -0.41 1.29 1.33
CA LEU A 457 0.12 1.15 -0.03
C LEU A 457 0.00 -0.27 -0.62
N SER A 458 -0.51 -1.24 0.15
CA SER A 458 -0.76 -2.61 -0.33
C SER A 458 -1.98 -2.65 -1.27
N VAL A 459 -1.83 -3.16 -2.50
CA VAL A 459 -2.94 -3.29 -3.48
C VAL A 459 -2.98 -4.66 -4.18
N GLY A 460 -2.68 -5.70 -3.40
CA GLY A 460 -2.73 -7.11 -3.80
C GLY A 460 -1.44 -7.64 -4.44
N GLY A 461 -1.18 -8.93 -4.24
CA GLY A 461 0.05 -9.60 -4.65
C GLY A 461 1.22 -9.39 -3.67
N LEU A 462 2.42 -9.85 -4.06
CA LEU A 462 3.64 -9.64 -3.28
C LEU A 462 4.02 -8.16 -3.33
N GLY A 463 3.90 -7.50 -2.18
CA GLY A 463 4.29 -6.09 -2.02
C GLY A 463 5.77 -5.85 -2.30
N LYS A 464 6.08 -4.63 -2.73
CA LYS A 464 7.44 -4.13 -2.84
C LYS A 464 7.98 -3.71 -1.46
N GLU A 465 9.30 -3.78 -1.29
CA GLU A 465 9.95 -3.25 -0.11
C GLU A 465 9.98 -1.71 -0.16
N LEU A 466 9.66 -1.12 0.99
CA LEU A 466 9.52 0.33 1.19
C LEU A 466 10.69 0.95 1.97
N TRP A 467 11.67 0.14 2.35
CA TRP A 467 12.89 0.53 3.04
C TRP A 467 13.99 -0.50 2.75
N PHE A 468 15.24 -0.16 3.05
CA PHE A 468 16.32 -1.14 3.12
C PHE A 468 17.13 -0.93 4.41
N ASP A 469 17.38 -2.00 5.15
CA ASP A 469 18.12 -1.98 6.40
C ASP A 469 19.11 -3.13 6.38
N PHE A 470 20.41 -2.86 6.27
CA PHE A 470 21.41 -3.93 6.15
C PHE A 470 21.47 -4.81 7.42
N GLY A 471 21.01 -4.31 8.56
CA GLY A 471 21.14 -4.98 9.86
C GLY A 471 22.47 -4.63 10.56
N PRO A 472 23.03 -5.52 11.39
CA PRO A 472 24.29 -5.29 12.08
C PRO A 472 25.50 -5.40 11.14
N ALA A 473 26.66 -4.94 11.61
CA ALA A 473 27.91 -4.97 10.86
C ALA A 473 28.35 -6.41 10.53
N LYS A 474 28.54 -6.72 9.24
CA LYS A 474 29.01 -8.02 8.74
C LYS A 474 30.07 -7.82 7.65
N LYS A 475 30.97 -8.79 7.51
CA LYS A 475 31.92 -8.87 6.37
C LYS A 475 31.26 -9.64 5.24
N LEU A 476 31.39 -9.16 4.00
CA LEU A 476 30.70 -9.74 2.85
C LEU A 476 31.43 -9.38 1.54
N THR A 477 31.41 -10.26 0.54
CA THR A 477 31.88 -9.88 -0.81
C THR A 477 30.76 -9.20 -1.61
N ARG A 478 31.12 -8.45 -2.66
CA ARG A 478 30.14 -7.90 -3.62
C ARG A 478 29.31 -8.98 -4.33
N ALA A 479 29.83 -10.20 -4.46
CA ALA A 479 29.12 -11.32 -5.06
C ALA A 479 28.07 -11.88 -4.09
N ASP A 480 28.43 -12.08 -2.83
CA ASP A 480 27.53 -12.60 -1.80
C ASP A 480 26.43 -11.59 -1.45
N PHE A 481 26.73 -10.29 -1.46
CA PHE A 481 25.68 -9.27 -1.36
C PHE A 481 24.61 -9.41 -2.46
N ARG A 482 25.04 -9.58 -3.72
CA ARG A 482 24.12 -9.78 -4.85
C ARG A 482 23.39 -11.12 -4.79
N ARG A 483 24.00 -12.15 -4.21
CA ARG A 483 23.39 -13.47 -3.94
C ARG A 483 22.29 -13.39 -2.89
N HIS A 484 22.57 -12.75 -1.75
CA HIS A 484 21.69 -12.75 -0.58
C HIS A 484 20.58 -11.69 -0.64
N PHE A 485 20.78 -10.56 -1.33
CA PHE A 485 19.80 -9.46 -1.41
C PHE A 485 19.19 -9.25 -2.80
N GLY A 486 19.67 -9.96 -3.83
CA GLY A 486 19.20 -9.85 -5.22
C GLY A 486 17.79 -10.38 -5.50
N HIS A 487 17.04 -10.78 -4.47
CA HIS A 487 15.60 -11.10 -4.55
C HIS A 487 14.68 -9.95 -4.16
N LEU A 488 15.19 -8.95 -3.44
CA LEU A 488 14.42 -7.80 -2.98
C LEU A 488 13.92 -6.97 -4.18
N ARG A 489 12.70 -6.44 -4.06
CA ARG A 489 12.06 -5.61 -5.10
C ARG A 489 11.55 -4.33 -4.47
N PHE A 490 12.22 -3.22 -4.75
CA PHE A 490 11.91 -1.93 -4.14
C PHE A 490 10.80 -1.18 -4.87
N ASP A 491 10.16 -0.24 -4.17
CA ASP A 491 9.46 0.85 -4.85
C ASP A 491 10.41 1.98 -5.25
N THR A 492 9.95 2.91 -6.08
CA THR A 492 10.81 4.01 -6.58
C THR A 492 11.14 5.01 -5.46
N ILE A 493 10.34 5.01 -4.39
CA ILE A 493 10.50 5.80 -3.18
C ILE A 493 10.75 4.84 -2.01
N LEU A 494 11.84 5.03 -1.28
CA LEU A 494 12.10 4.35 -0.01
C LEU A 494 11.90 5.30 1.17
N GLN A 495 11.18 4.87 2.21
CA GLN A 495 11.01 5.58 3.47
C GLN A 495 12.34 5.74 4.21
N TYR A 496 13.18 4.70 4.23
CA TYR A 496 14.56 4.85 4.66
C TYR A 496 15.51 3.83 4.03
N VAL A 497 16.80 4.18 4.04
CA VAL A 497 17.93 3.29 3.74
C VAL A 497 18.92 3.39 4.89
N ALA A 498 19.30 2.26 5.49
CA ALA A 498 20.20 2.20 6.64
C ALA A 498 21.35 1.20 6.44
N PHE A 499 22.58 1.67 6.70
CA PHE A 499 23.80 0.85 6.69
C PHE A 499 24.59 1.02 8.01
N PRO A 500 25.07 -0.08 8.63
CA PRO A 500 26.06 -0.02 9.70
C PRO A 500 27.46 0.22 9.12
N GLN A 501 28.48 0.23 9.97
CA GLN A 501 29.87 0.14 9.55
C GLN A 501 30.12 -1.21 8.83
N ILE A 502 30.13 -1.22 7.50
CA ILE A 502 30.40 -2.40 6.66
C ILE A 502 31.89 -2.55 6.36
N GLU A 503 32.34 -3.78 6.12
CA GLU A 503 33.67 -4.09 5.58
C GLU A 503 33.49 -5.05 4.38
N LEU A 504 33.55 -4.53 3.16
CA LEU A 504 33.54 -5.35 1.94
C LEU A 504 34.88 -6.05 1.77
N ASP A 505 34.89 -7.39 1.71
CA ASP A 505 36.08 -8.16 1.34
C ASP A 505 36.18 -8.27 -0.19
N ASP A 506 36.65 -7.18 -0.80
CA ASP A 506 37.20 -7.21 -2.14
C ASP A 506 38.72 -7.34 -2.02
N HIS A 507 39.29 -8.45 -2.49
CA HIS A 507 40.75 -8.73 -2.49
C HIS A 507 41.54 -7.84 -3.48
N LYS A 508 41.40 -6.52 -3.38
CA LYS A 508 42.09 -5.53 -4.20
C LYS A 508 43.35 -5.00 -3.50
N GLN A 509 44.23 -4.42 -4.32
CA GLN A 509 45.61 -4.08 -3.96
C GLN A 509 45.69 -3.08 -2.79
N ILE A 510 46.82 -3.15 -2.06
CA ILE A 510 47.18 -2.23 -0.98
C ILE A 510 47.00 -0.78 -1.48
N PRO A 511 46.08 0.01 -0.90
CA PRO A 511 45.86 1.39 -1.34
C PRO A 511 47.07 2.26 -1.00
N ASP A 512 47.29 3.32 -1.79
CA ASP A 512 48.22 4.38 -1.39
C ASP A 512 47.73 4.95 -0.05
N ARG A 513 48.58 4.90 0.97
CA ARG A 513 48.27 5.35 2.34
C ARG A 513 47.79 6.80 2.42
N ARG A 514 48.00 7.61 1.37
CA ARG A 514 47.52 9.00 1.27
C ARG A 514 46.04 9.12 0.86
N TYR A 515 45.45 8.06 0.30
CA TYR A 515 44.07 8.05 -0.22
C TYR A 515 43.26 6.88 0.35
N ALA A 516 43.37 6.63 1.65
CA ALA A 516 42.77 5.48 2.33
C ALA A 516 41.28 5.64 2.70
N GLY A 517 40.54 6.56 2.06
CA GLY A 517 39.12 6.77 2.32
C GLY A 517 38.24 5.64 1.76
N LYS A 518 37.08 5.40 2.38
CA LYS A 518 36.13 4.39 1.91
C LYS A 518 35.34 4.83 0.68
N GLU A 519 34.96 3.84 -0.14
CA GLU A 519 34.07 3.99 -1.30
C GLU A 519 32.96 2.93 -1.35
N ASP A 520 32.85 2.02 -0.36
CA ASP A 520 31.96 0.85 -0.42
C ASP A 520 30.47 1.23 -0.49
N MET A 521 30.05 2.35 0.12
CA MET A 521 28.70 2.88 -0.06
C MET A 521 28.34 3.17 -1.52
N THR A 522 29.29 3.55 -2.37
CA THR A 522 28.99 3.83 -3.78
C THR A 522 28.44 2.59 -4.51
N PHE A 523 28.92 1.38 -4.15
CA PHE A 523 28.40 0.12 -4.69
C PHE A 523 26.98 -0.19 -4.23
N PHE A 524 26.67 0.04 -2.95
CA PHE A 524 25.34 -0.25 -2.39
C PHE A 524 24.28 0.72 -2.92
N PHE A 525 24.60 2.01 -3.02
CA PHE A 525 23.70 3.00 -3.60
C PHE A 525 23.55 2.84 -5.13
N ASP A 526 24.61 2.53 -5.88
CA ASP A 526 24.46 2.18 -7.32
C ASP A 526 23.58 0.92 -7.50
N TRP A 527 23.60 -0.04 -6.58
CA TRP A 527 22.69 -1.20 -6.61
C TRP A 527 21.23 -0.80 -6.36
N LEU A 528 20.93 0.04 -5.36
CA LEU A 528 19.57 0.55 -5.12
C LEU A 528 19.03 1.30 -6.35
N ARG A 529 19.86 2.11 -7.00
CA ARG A 529 19.57 2.78 -8.27
C ARG A 529 19.27 1.79 -9.39
N GLN A 530 20.04 0.70 -9.49
CA GLN A 530 19.81 -0.39 -10.45
C GLN A 530 18.51 -1.17 -10.19
N GLN A 531 17.98 -1.16 -8.95
CA GLN A 531 16.65 -1.68 -8.64
C GLN A 531 15.50 -0.67 -8.90
N GLY A 532 15.81 0.54 -9.41
CA GLY A 532 14.82 1.55 -9.78
C GLY A 532 14.44 2.54 -8.67
N VAL A 533 15.19 2.59 -7.56
CA VAL A 533 15.00 3.62 -6.52
C VAL A 533 15.48 4.98 -7.03
N SER A 534 14.71 6.05 -6.79
CA SER A 534 15.03 7.43 -7.20
C SER A 534 14.75 8.51 -6.14
N ARG A 535 14.03 8.17 -5.06
CA ARG A 535 13.85 9.03 -3.87
C ARG A 535 14.05 8.20 -2.60
N ILE A 536 14.74 8.78 -1.62
CA ILE A 536 14.97 8.16 -0.31
C ILE A 536 14.62 9.20 0.76
N ILE A 537 13.56 8.96 1.54
CA ILE A 537 13.09 9.95 2.52
C ILE A 537 14.10 10.11 3.66
N LYS A 538 14.75 9.03 4.13
CA LYS A 538 15.88 9.11 5.07
C LYS A 538 17.05 8.18 4.72
N VAL A 539 18.26 8.73 4.72
CA VAL A 539 19.51 7.96 4.67
C VAL A 539 20.15 7.93 6.06
N ILE A 540 20.58 6.75 6.50
CA ILE A 540 21.35 6.51 7.73
C ILE A 540 22.59 5.69 7.35
N VAL A 541 23.80 6.20 7.65
CA VAL A 541 25.05 5.47 7.43
C VAL A 541 25.94 5.64 8.65
N ASP A 542 26.36 4.55 9.27
CA ASP A 542 27.38 4.58 10.32
C ASP A 542 28.79 4.59 9.72
N ASP A 543 29.51 5.71 9.92
CA ASP A 543 30.78 6.03 9.24
C ASP A 543 31.76 6.74 10.21
N LEU A 544 31.56 6.59 11.54
CA LEU A 544 32.36 7.24 12.58
C LEU A 544 33.72 6.56 12.77
N LYS A 545 33.84 5.27 12.43
CA LYS A 545 35.08 4.48 12.60
C LYS A 545 35.97 4.66 11.36
N SER A 546 37.13 5.27 11.58
CA SER A 546 38.18 5.46 10.58
C SER A 546 38.70 4.13 9.97
N PRO A 547 39.01 4.08 8.66
CA PRO A 547 38.75 5.12 7.67
C PRO A 547 37.25 5.24 7.35
N SER A 548 36.80 6.48 7.25
CA SER A 548 35.45 6.87 6.84
C SER A 548 35.39 7.14 5.33
N HIS A 549 34.19 7.43 4.81
CA HIS A 549 34.01 7.80 3.40
C HIS A 549 34.52 9.20 3.08
N SER A 550 35.10 9.35 1.88
CA SER A 550 35.43 10.67 1.32
C SER A 550 34.17 11.39 0.82
N ASP A 551 34.19 12.72 0.81
CA ASP A 551 33.03 13.52 0.40
C ASP A 551 32.63 13.22 -1.06
N ALA A 552 33.59 13.03 -1.95
CA ALA A 552 33.36 12.57 -3.32
C ALA A 552 32.68 11.19 -3.40
N ALA A 553 32.91 10.29 -2.43
CA ALA A 553 32.18 9.01 -2.34
C ALA A 553 30.75 9.19 -1.82
N ILE A 554 30.52 10.13 -0.89
CA ILE A 554 29.18 10.49 -0.37
C ILE A 554 28.36 11.14 -1.49
N GLU A 555 28.93 12.13 -2.19
CA GLU A 555 28.33 12.76 -3.37
C GLU A 555 27.95 11.72 -4.43
N LYS A 556 28.91 10.88 -4.85
CA LYS A 556 28.69 9.84 -5.87
C LYS A 556 27.59 8.85 -5.45
N ALA A 557 27.49 8.51 -4.17
CA ALA A 557 26.46 7.62 -3.65
C ALA A 557 25.07 8.28 -3.62
N LEU A 558 24.96 9.54 -3.21
CA LEU A 558 23.67 10.19 -2.90
C LEU A 558 23.11 11.08 -4.02
N LYS A 559 23.95 11.72 -4.83
CA LYS A 559 23.54 12.61 -5.94
C LYS A 559 22.60 12.00 -6.99
N PRO A 560 22.56 10.66 -7.23
CA PRO A 560 21.52 10.04 -8.07
C PRO A 560 20.11 10.01 -7.44
N PHE A 561 19.95 10.40 -6.17
CA PHE A 561 18.72 10.25 -5.41
C PHE A 561 18.19 11.57 -4.89
N ASN A 562 16.86 11.70 -4.86
CA ASN A 562 16.20 12.75 -4.11
C ASN A 562 16.22 12.38 -2.62
N VAL A 563 17.27 12.78 -1.88
CA VAL A 563 17.39 12.56 -0.43
C VAL A 563 16.71 13.71 0.32
N GLU A 564 15.90 13.39 1.33
CA GLU A 564 15.21 14.40 2.17
C GLU A 564 15.77 14.56 3.58
N ILE A 565 16.13 13.45 4.23
CA ILE A 565 16.74 13.44 5.57
C ILE A 565 18.08 12.70 5.49
N LEU A 566 19.15 13.29 6.02
CA LEU A 566 20.48 12.69 6.05
C LEU A 566 21.04 12.58 7.48
N ASP A 567 21.29 11.36 7.94
CA ASP A 567 22.09 11.02 9.11
C ASP A 567 23.30 10.18 8.66
N TRP A 568 24.22 10.82 7.92
CA TRP A 568 25.51 10.24 7.61
C TRP A 568 26.44 10.51 8.79
N ARG A 569 26.76 9.48 9.56
CA ARG A 569 27.46 9.58 10.84
C ARG A 569 28.96 9.66 10.60
N ARG A 570 29.40 10.77 9.99
CA ARG A 570 30.82 11.10 9.80
C ARG A 570 31.08 12.46 10.42
N LEU A 571 32.21 12.60 11.11
CA LEU A 571 32.60 13.89 11.70
C LEU A 571 32.80 14.95 10.62
N ASP A 572 32.41 16.19 10.96
CA ASP A 572 32.74 17.43 10.26
C ASP A 572 32.49 17.35 8.72
N LEU A 573 31.30 16.90 8.32
CA LEU A 573 30.84 16.88 6.92
C LEU A 573 30.98 18.24 6.22
N ASP A 574 31.45 18.24 4.97
CA ASP A 574 31.62 19.47 4.20
C ASP A 574 30.27 20.03 3.70
N PRO A 575 29.97 21.33 3.89
CA PRO A 575 28.70 21.92 3.49
C PRO A 575 28.54 22.09 1.97
N VAL A 576 29.62 22.19 1.20
CA VAL A 576 29.57 22.30 -0.26
C VAL A 576 29.22 20.94 -0.86
N SER A 577 29.85 19.86 -0.39
CA SER A 577 29.49 18.49 -0.76
C SER A 577 28.07 18.10 -0.33
N LEU A 578 27.58 18.62 0.80
CA LEU A 578 26.16 18.53 1.17
C LEU A 578 25.25 19.30 0.19
N SER A 579 25.70 20.42 -0.39
CA SER A 579 24.92 21.16 -1.39
C SER A 579 24.83 20.45 -2.74
N GLU A 580 25.88 19.72 -3.16
CA GLU A 580 25.90 18.88 -4.36
C GLU A 580 24.94 17.67 -4.28
N VAL A 581 24.57 17.26 -3.07
CA VAL A 581 23.51 16.27 -2.76
C VAL A 581 22.16 16.95 -2.46
N GLY A 582 22.16 18.27 -2.21
CA GLY A 582 21.19 18.95 -1.37
C GLY A 582 19.82 19.29 -1.98
N GLN A 583 19.55 18.99 -3.25
CA GLN A 583 18.38 19.52 -3.99
C GLN A 583 16.99 19.19 -3.40
N CYS A 584 16.89 18.18 -2.53
CA CYS A 584 15.66 17.84 -1.79
C CYS A 584 15.86 17.84 -0.26
N LEU A 585 17.05 18.19 0.23
CA LEU A 585 17.45 17.98 1.62
C LEU A 585 16.73 18.98 2.53
N ARG A 586 15.93 18.47 3.46
CA ARG A 586 15.14 19.25 4.43
C ARG A 586 15.55 19.05 5.87
N GLU A 587 16.22 17.96 6.20
CA GLU A 587 16.78 17.71 7.52
C GLU A 587 18.17 17.07 7.41
N VAL A 588 19.15 17.62 8.12
CA VAL A 588 20.51 17.06 8.19
C VAL A 588 20.94 16.88 9.64
N THR A 589 21.60 15.76 9.93
CA THR A 589 22.22 15.46 11.22
C THR A 589 23.73 15.50 11.07
N LEU A 590 24.34 16.53 11.64
CA LEU A 590 25.77 16.81 11.53
C LEU A 590 26.46 16.36 12.81
N HIS A 591 27.43 15.46 12.66
CA HIS A 591 28.25 14.95 13.75
C HIS A 591 29.50 15.81 13.84
N TRP A 592 29.75 16.41 15.01
CA TRP A 592 30.67 17.53 15.18
C TRP A 592 31.79 17.18 16.17
N SER A 593 33.04 17.49 15.80
CA SER A 593 34.25 17.27 16.61
C SER A 593 34.47 18.30 17.74
N GLY A 594 33.54 19.22 17.94
CA GLY A 594 33.70 20.34 18.89
C GLY A 594 34.53 21.51 18.35
N ARG A 595 35.05 21.44 17.11
CA ARG A 595 35.90 22.48 16.51
C ARG A 595 35.08 23.68 16.02
N ASN A 596 35.41 24.89 16.50
CA ASN A 596 34.74 26.13 16.09
C ASN A 596 35.02 26.55 14.63
N SER A 597 36.06 26.02 13.98
CA SER A 597 36.29 26.21 12.55
C SER A 597 35.18 25.59 11.70
N VAL A 598 34.69 24.42 12.10
CA VAL A 598 33.62 23.67 11.42
C VAL A 598 32.29 24.42 11.55
N LEU A 599 31.97 24.90 12.76
CA LEU A 599 30.83 25.80 12.96
C LEU A 599 30.94 27.11 12.18
N ARG A 600 32.15 27.62 11.90
CA ARG A 600 32.31 28.80 11.04
C ARG A 600 31.92 28.47 9.60
N ALA A 601 32.48 27.40 9.03
CA ALA A 601 32.18 26.95 7.68
C ALA A 601 30.68 26.65 7.48
N TRP A 602 30.07 25.83 8.34
CA TRP A 602 28.62 25.53 8.24
C TRP A 602 27.71 26.77 8.28
N SER A 603 28.14 27.86 8.93
CA SER A 603 27.36 29.11 9.02
C SER A 603 27.63 30.13 7.92
N GLU A 604 28.64 29.92 7.06
CA GLU A 604 29.00 30.90 6.02
C GLU A 604 28.03 30.90 4.84
N LYS A 605 28.12 31.92 3.98
CA LYS A 605 27.18 32.11 2.85
C LYS A 605 27.27 30.99 1.81
N GLU A 606 28.46 30.44 1.62
CA GLU A 606 28.73 29.30 0.73
C GLU A 606 28.63 27.96 1.49
N GLY A 607 28.27 28.00 2.79
CA GLY A 607 28.01 26.85 3.64
C GLY A 607 26.56 26.34 3.53
N LEU A 608 25.94 25.97 4.67
CA LEU A 608 24.60 25.37 4.67
C LEU A 608 23.51 26.27 4.06
N ALA A 609 23.73 27.58 3.97
CA ALA A 609 22.83 28.54 3.33
C ALA A 609 22.63 28.28 1.81
N MET A 610 23.56 27.54 1.18
CA MET A 610 23.41 27.04 -0.20
C MET A 610 22.35 25.93 -0.35
N ILE A 611 21.77 25.45 0.75
CA ILE A 611 20.72 24.42 0.78
C ILE A 611 19.41 25.04 1.32
N PRO A 612 18.75 25.94 0.57
CA PRO A 612 17.59 26.72 1.04
C PRO A 612 16.33 25.88 1.34
N THR A 613 16.36 24.58 1.03
CA THR A 613 15.34 23.59 1.38
C THR A 613 15.47 23.05 2.81
N LEU A 614 16.59 23.29 3.51
CA LEU A 614 16.77 22.83 4.89
C LEU A 614 15.77 23.52 5.84
N GLU A 615 14.95 22.70 6.48
CA GLU A 615 14.00 23.10 7.53
C GLU A 615 14.60 22.87 8.93
N VAL A 616 15.45 21.85 9.08
CA VAL A 616 16.03 21.41 10.37
C VAL A 616 17.51 21.05 10.22
N VAL A 617 18.32 21.53 11.16
CA VAL A 617 19.73 21.12 11.33
C VAL A 617 19.90 20.54 12.73
N ASN A 618 20.14 19.23 12.83
CA ASN A 618 20.47 18.56 14.08
C ASN A 618 21.99 18.57 14.28
N LEU A 619 22.46 19.07 15.42
CA LEU A 619 23.87 19.01 15.80
C LEU A 619 24.09 17.94 16.88
N VAL A 620 24.95 16.97 16.57
CA VAL A 620 25.41 15.95 17.53
C VAL A 620 26.88 16.24 17.84
N GLN A 621 27.21 16.56 19.08
CA GLN A 621 28.60 16.72 19.49
C GLN A 621 29.18 15.36 19.91
N THR A 622 30.11 14.84 19.11
CA THR A 622 30.74 13.53 19.34
C THR A 622 32.04 13.67 20.12
N GLU A 623 32.76 14.79 19.94
CA GLU A 623 34.00 15.11 20.66
C GLU A 623 33.95 16.55 21.23
N GLY A 624 34.70 16.81 22.30
CA GLY A 624 34.70 18.12 22.94
C GLY A 624 35.89 18.33 23.88
N LEU A 625 36.81 19.21 23.47
CA LEU A 625 37.92 19.70 24.29
C LEU A 625 37.64 21.06 24.94
N GLU A 626 36.65 21.79 24.43
CA GLU A 626 36.23 23.12 24.90
C GLU A 626 35.33 23.03 26.14
N SER A 627 35.33 24.08 26.97
CA SER A 627 34.44 24.14 28.14
C SER A 627 32.96 24.22 27.72
N SER A 628 32.02 23.81 28.58
CA SER A 628 30.59 23.84 28.25
C SER A 628 30.08 25.26 27.95
N GLU A 629 30.63 26.28 28.62
CA GLU A 629 30.28 27.68 28.38
C GLU A 629 30.88 28.19 27.06
N ARG A 630 32.13 27.82 26.74
CA ARG A 630 32.75 28.16 25.45
C ARG A 630 32.05 27.46 24.28
N THR A 631 31.63 26.21 24.48
CA THR A 631 30.80 25.44 23.54
C THR A 631 29.46 26.13 23.32
N ARG A 632 28.77 26.58 24.38
CA ARG A 632 27.52 27.35 24.28
C ARG A 632 27.71 28.63 23.46
N GLN A 633 28.73 29.44 23.79
CA GLN A 633 29.05 30.67 23.06
C GLN A 633 29.34 30.42 21.57
N ASN A 634 30.06 29.34 21.23
CA ASN A 634 30.34 28.97 19.85
C ASN A 634 29.05 28.57 19.09
N LEU A 635 28.11 27.88 19.75
CA LEU A 635 26.81 27.50 19.21
C LEU A 635 25.85 28.69 19.05
N ASP A 636 25.83 29.62 20.03
CA ASP A 636 25.07 30.87 19.93
C ASP A 636 25.53 31.70 18.72
N ALA A 637 26.84 31.89 18.58
CA ALA A 637 27.43 32.60 17.45
C ALA A 637 27.28 31.85 16.11
N PHE A 638 27.18 30.52 16.12
CA PHE A 638 26.87 29.72 14.93
C PHE A 638 25.46 29.98 14.42
N GLU A 639 24.47 29.84 15.30
CA GLU A 639 23.05 29.98 14.94
C GLU A 639 22.75 31.40 14.45
N GLN A 640 23.33 32.44 15.09
CA GLN A 640 23.25 33.82 14.61
C GLN A 640 23.79 33.97 13.18
N ARG A 641 25.03 33.54 12.91
CA ARG A 641 25.65 33.69 11.57
C ARG A 641 24.87 32.91 10.49
N LEU A 642 24.41 31.70 10.82
CA LEU A 642 23.58 30.89 9.93
C LEU A 642 22.25 31.60 9.59
N HIS A 643 21.66 32.29 10.56
CA HIS A 643 20.44 33.09 10.38
C HIS A 643 20.70 34.45 9.70
N GLU A 644 21.94 34.94 9.66
CA GLU A 644 22.36 36.13 8.90
C GLU A 644 22.76 35.80 7.45
N SER A 645 23.19 34.57 7.17
CA SER A 645 23.54 34.09 5.83
C SER A 645 22.37 33.46 5.06
N TRP A 646 21.27 33.10 5.73
CA TRP A 646 20.13 32.43 5.10
C TRP A 646 19.38 33.31 4.07
N PRO A 647 19.05 32.79 2.87
CA PRO A 647 18.43 33.60 1.80
C PRO A 647 16.91 33.80 1.94
N ASN A 648 16.23 33.02 2.81
CA ASN A 648 14.77 32.99 2.94
C ASN A 648 14.30 33.43 4.34
N ASP A 649 13.14 34.08 4.43
CA ASP A 649 12.49 34.46 5.70
C ASP A 649 12.23 33.26 6.63
N LYS A 650 11.89 32.09 6.05
CA LYS A 650 11.74 30.83 6.79
C LYS A 650 13.11 30.21 7.04
N LYS A 651 13.75 30.66 8.12
CA LYS A 651 15.06 30.18 8.60
C LYS A 651 14.99 28.75 9.17
N PRO A 652 16.09 27.97 9.12
CA PRO A 652 16.13 26.60 9.60
C PRO A 652 16.14 26.54 11.13
N LYS A 653 15.51 25.51 11.69
CA LYS A 653 15.57 25.23 13.12
C LYS A 653 16.87 24.49 13.47
N VAL A 654 17.72 25.08 14.30
CA VAL A 654 18.91 24.40 14.84
C VAL A 654 18.54 23.62 16.11
N ASN A 655 18.52 22.29 16.02
CA ASN A 655 18.44 21.42 17.20
C ASN A 655 19.87 21.23 17.73
N ARG A 656 20.23 22.02 18.74
CA ARG A 656 21.56 22.02 19.38
C ARG A 656 21.89 20.70 20.09
N PRO A 657 23.17 20.36 20.33
CA PRO A 657 23.53 19.20 21.13
C PRO A 657 22.99 19.35 22.56
N LYS A 658 22.56 18.24 23.18
CA LYS A 658 22.14 18.25 24.59
C LYS A 658 23.37 18.55 25.46
N THR A 659 23.41 19.73 26.09
CA THR A 659 24.51 20.14 26.96
C THR A 659 24.59 19.26 28.20
N GLY A 660 25.79 18.71 28.43
CA GLY A 660 26.04 17.72 29.46
C GLY A 660 26.69 16.49 28.84
N GLY A 661 27.98 16.31 29.11
CA GLY A 661 28.75 15.13 28.70
C GLY A 661 28.27 13.90 29.45
N GLY A 662 27.13 13.34 29.03
CA GLY A 662 26.72 12.01 29.41
C GLY A 662 27.82 11.05 28.97
N ARG A 663 28.57 10.50 29.93
CA ARG A 663 29.46 9.37 29.67
C ARG A 663 28.66 8.35 28.88
N THR A 664 29.09 8.03 27.66
CA THR A 664 28.75 6.74 27.08
C THR A 664 29.20 5.70 28.08
N LEU A 665 28.24 5.07 28.77
CA LEU A 665 28.50 3.88 29.54
C LEU A 665 28.79 2.78 28.52
N VAL A 666 30.04 2.80 28.03
CA VAL A 666 30.75 1.60 27.61
C VAL A 666 30.73 0.73 28.85
N ARG A 667 29.69 -0.09 28.97
CA ARG A 667 29.61 -1.20 29.90
C ARG A 667 30.73 -2.13 29.47
N GLY A 668 31.92 -1.89 30.03
CA GLY A 668 33.11 -2.66 29.74
C GLY A 668 32.73 -4.12 29.92
N LEU A 669 32.79 -4.89 28.84
CA LEU A 669 32.60 -6.32 28.92
C LEU A 669 33.72 -6.81 29.85
N SER A 670 33.31 -7.25 31.04
CA SER A 670 34.18 -7.94 31.96
C SER A 670 34.71 -9.15 31.20
N VAL A 671 36.00 -9.13 30.87
CA VAL A 671 36.70 -10.31 30.36
C VAL A 671 36.79 -11.26 31.55
N GLU A 672 35.73 -12.04 31.74
CA GLU A 672 35.76 -13.18 32.65
C GLU A 672 36.82 -14.14 32.12
N THR A 673 37.81 -14.43 32.96
CA THR A 673 38.87 -15.37 32.63
C THR A 673 38.25 -16.72 32.36
N LEU A 674 38.21 -17.13 31.09
CA LEU A 674 37.72 -18.44 30.68
C LEU A 674 38.55 -19.52 31.40
N SER A 675 37.94 -20.18 32.37
CA SER A 675 38.48 -21.42 32.93
C SER A 675 38.36 -22.51 31.88
N ASP A 676 39.46 -23.17 31.52
CA ASP A 676 39.44 -24.31 30.61
C ASP A 676 38.45 -25.39 31.09
N ARG A 677 37.30 -25.46 30.41
CA ARG A 677 36.40 -26.62 30.45
C ARG A 677 36.70 -27.41 29.19
N GLN A 678 37.39 -28.54 29.37
CA GLN A 678 37.75 -29.46 28.28
C GLN A 678 36.52 -29.76 27.41
N GLU A 679 36.64 -29.45 26.13
CA GLU A 679 35.65 -29.82 25.12
C GLU A 679 35.50 -31.35 25.12
N ARG A 680 34.27 -31.83 25.34
CA ARG A 680 33.92 -33.22 25.09
C ARG A 680 33.30 -33.29 23.71
N SER A 681 33.97 -33.98 22.79
CA SER A 681 33.37 -34.35 21.50
C SER A 681 32.14 -35.23 21.75
N VAL A 682 30.96 -34.69 21.44
CA VAL A 682 29.69 -35.41 21.49
C VAL A 682 29.49 -36.12 20.16
N ASP A 683 29.24 -37.43 20.20
CA ASP A 683 29.05 -38.24 18.99
C ASP A 683 27.82 -37.75 18.17
N PRO A 684 27.89 -37.66 16.83
CA PRO A 684 26.77 -37.17 16.04
C PRO A 684 25.57 -38.11 16.12
N HIS A 685 24.38 -37.55 16.41
CA HIS A 685 23.16 -38.33 16.59
C HIS A 685 22.80 -39.09 15.30
N ARG A 686 22.65 -40.42 15.39
CA ARG A 686 22.29 -41.36 14.28
C ARG A 686 21.15 -40.86 13.39
N TRP A 687 20.17 -40.15 13.95
CA TRP A 687 19.05 -39.56 13.21
C TRP A 687 19.51 -38.47 12.23
N MET A 688 20.37 -37.55 12.69
CA MET A 688 20.95 -36.49 11.86
C MET A 688 21.83 -37.09 10.76
N GLN A 689 22.73 -38.02 11.10
CA GLN A 689 23.61 -38.71 10.14
C GLN A 689 22.81 -39.34 8.97
N CYS A 690 21.68 -39.99 9.28
CA CYS A 690 20.79 -40.56 8.28
C CYS A 690 20.19 -39.50 7.35
N MET A 691 19.61 -38.45 7.93
CA MET A 691 18.93 -37.41 7.14
C MET A 691 19.90 -36.54 6.34
N GLU A 692 21.09 -36.25 6.87
CA GLU A 692 22.13 -35.49 6.16
C GLU A 692 22.69 -36.29 4.96
N ASN A 693 22.92 -37.59 5.11
CA ASN A 693 23.30 -38.50 4.02
C ASN A 693 22.20 -38.62 2.94
N PHE A 694 20.92 -38.67 3.33
CA PHE A 694 19.82 -38.61 2.36
C PHE A 694 19.76 -37.25 1.66
N ALA A 695 19.85 -36.16 2.43
CA ALA A 695 19.84 -34.79 1.94
C ALA A 695 20.99 -34.51 0.95
N GLU A 696 22.15 -35.16 1.13
CA GLU A 696 23.31 -35.09 0.23
C GLU A 696 22.99 -35.55 -1.19
N HIS A 697 22.45 -36.75 -1.38
CA HIS A 697 22.11 -37.22 -2.72
C HIS A 697 20.79 -36.60 -3.22
N PHE A 698 19.90 -36.20 -2.31
CA PHE A 698 18.67 -35.47 -2.66
C PHE A 698 18.95 -34.08 -3.25
N ARG A 699 19.87 -33.28 -2.67
CA ARG A 699 20.21 -31.91 -3.17
C ARG A 699 20.86 -31.88 -4.57
N GLN A 700 21.23 -33.05 -5.09
CA GLN A 700 21.78 -33.22 -6.43
C GLN A 700 20.71 -33.52 -7.51
N ILE A 701 19.46 -33.86 -7.15
CA ILE A 701 18.43 -34.28 -8.11
C ILE A 701 18.17 -33.15 -9.11
N PRO A 702 18.39 -33.34 -10.44
CA PRO A 702 18.31 -32.25 -11.42
C PRO A 702 16.96 -31.53 -11.43
N ALA A 703 15.87 -32.27 -11.23
CA ALA A 703 14.50 -31.75 -11.27
C ALA A 703 14.18 -30.72 -10.17
N LEU A 704 15.00 -30.63 -9.10
CA LEU A 704 14.91 -29.55 -8.11
C LEU A 704 15.32 -28.17 -8.66
N ARG A 705 15.91 -28.13 -9.86
CA ARG A 705 16.41 -26.91 -10.52
C ARG A 705 15.70 -26.62 -11.85
N ASP A 706 14.66 -27.39 -12.18
CA ASP A 706 13.86 -27.17 -13.38
C ASP A 706 13.09 -25.84 -13.30
N ARG A 707 12.87 -25.22 -14.45
CA ARG A 707 12.03 -24.02 -14.53
C ARG A 707 10.56 -24.40 -14.37
N ILE A 708 10.01 -24.15 -13.18
CA ILE A 708 8.58 -24.30 -12.92
C ILE A 708 7.78 -23.38 -13.85
N THR A 709 6.84 -23.98 -14.61
CA THR A 709 5.87 -23.29 -15.48
C THR A 709 4.45 -23.33 -14.90
N ASP A 710 4.25 -24.08 -13.82
CA ASP A 710 2.95 -24.41 -13.24
C ASP A 710 2.97 -24.07 -11.74
N PRO A 711 2.26 -23.02 -11.30
CA PRO A 711 2.30 -22.58 -9.89
C PRO A 711 1.86 -23.63 -8.87
N SER A 712 1.11 -24.66 -9.28
CA SER A 712 0.76 -25.79 -8.39
C SER A 712 1.91 -26.76 -8.14
N LEU A 713 3.05 -26.55 -8.81
CA LEU A 713 4.28 -27.35 -8.73
C LEU A 713 5.50 -26.48 -8.35
N GLU A 714 5.30 -25.42 -7.57
CA GLU A 714 6.38 -24.68 -6.91
C GLU A 714 7.02 -25.50 -5.75
N PRO A 715 8.25 -25.16 -5.32
CA PRO A 715 8.84 -25.65 -4.07
C PRO A 715 7.94 -25.45 -2.86
N VAL A 716 8.06 -26.31 -1.84
CA VAL A 716 7.32 -26.14 -0.59
C VAL A 716 7.83 -24.91 0.17
N GLU A 717 6.92 -24.01 0.56
CA GLU A 717 7.21 -22.87 1.43
C GLU A 717 6.98 -23.26 2.90
N VAL A 718 8.03 -23.09 3.70
CA VAL A 718 7.99 -23.15 5.16
C VAL A 718 8.06 -21.72 5.68
N ALA A 719 6.94 -21.23 6.20
CA ALA A 719 6.88 -19.97 6.92
C ALA A 719 7.50 -20.16 8.31
N LEU A 720 8.74 -19.70 8.49
CA LEU A 720 9.43 -19.72 9.77
C LEU A 720 9.08 -18.44 10.54
N ILE A 721 8.16 -18.55 11.50
CA ILE A 721 7.77 -17.45 12.38
C ILE A 721 8.66 -17.55 13.62
N ASP A 722 9.65 -16.67 13.75
CA ASP A 722 10.68 -16.72 14.81
C ASP A 722 11.35 -15.34 14.98
N ASP A 723 12.51 -15.24 15.63
CA ASP A 723 13.22 -13.97 15.88
C ASP A 723 13.97 -13.40 14.65
N GLY A 724 13.72 -13.91 13.45
CA GLY A 724 14.46 -13.61 12.21
C GLY A 724 15.56 -14.63 11.91
N ALA A 725 16.26 -14.53 10.78
CA ALA A 725 17.31 -15.48 10.41
C ALA A 725 18.42 -14.81 9.59
N ASP A 726 19.69 -15.08 9.91
CA ASP A 726 20.82 -14.57 9.13
C ASP A 726 20.98 -15.32 7.80
N ILE A 727 20.33 -14.80 6.76
CA ILE A 727 20.36 -15.37 5.40
C ILE A 727 21.72 -15.22 4.70
N THR A 728 22.69 -14.51 5.30
CA THR A 728 24.01 -14.28 4.72
C THR A 728 25.02 -15.38 5.04
N ARG A 729 24.64 -16.34 5.90
CA ARG A 729 25.47 -17.49 6.25
C ARG A 729 25.77 -18.39 5.04
N PRO A 730 27.03 -18.83 4.82
CA PRO A 730 27.38 -19.74 3.73
C PRO A 730 26.55 -21.03 3.71
N ASP A 731 26.33 -21.66 4.87
CA ASP A 731 25.66 -22.96 4.99
C ASP A 731 24.13 -22.92 4.83
N LEU A 732 23.54 -21.73 4.68
CA LEU A 732 22.16 -21.54 4.19
C LEU A 732 22.11 -21.32 2.67
N SER A 733 23.25 -21.08 2.02
CA SER A 733 23.34 -20.57 0.65
C SER A 733 23.65 -21.64 -0.41
N ASP A 734 24.00 -22.87 -0.02
CA ASP A 734 24.70 -23.88 -0.83
C ASP A 734 24.03 -24.24 -2.16
N LEU A 735 22.69 -24.18 -2.23
CA LEU A 735 21.95 -24.39 -3.46
C LEU A 735 21.87 -23.10 -4.28
N LYS A 736 22.74 -23.01 -5.31
CA LYS A 736 22.78 -21.89 -6.27
C LYS A 736 21.39 -21.48 -6.75
N GLY A 737 21.07 -20.19 -6.59
CA GLY A 737 19.81 -19.59 -7.01
C GLY A 737 18.71 -19.56 -5.95
N LYS A 738 18.92 -20.16 -4.78
CA LYS A 738 18.01 -20.02 -3.65
C LYS A 738 17.91 -18.58 -3.14
N LYS A 739 16.76 -18.31 -2.53
CA LYS A 739 16.34 -17.03 -1.98
C LYS A 739 15.64 -17.28 -0.66
N PHE A 740 15.87 -16.39 0.30
CA PHE A 740 15.14 -16.34 1.57
C PHE A 740 14.22 -15.12 1.52
N PRO A 741 13.01 -15.24 0.96
CA PRO A 741 12.00 -14.20 1.11
C PRO A 741 11.58 -14.11 2.59
N GLY A 742 10.90 -13.03 2.95
CA GLY A 742 10.47 -12.87 4.34
C GLY A 742 9.62 -11.63 4.58
N LYS A 743 9.34 -11.40 5.86
CA LYS A 743 8.70 -10.19 6.38
C LYS A 743 9.15 -9.95 7.81
N SER A 744 9.16 -8.69 8.25
CA SER A 744 9.36 -8.35 9.65
C SER A 744 8.17 -7.58 10.19
N PHE A 745 7.75 -7.95 11.40
CA PHE A 745 6.82 -7.22 12.25
C PHE A 745 7.54 -6.62 13.47
N CYS A 746 8.88 -6.66 13.49
CA CYS A 746 9.73 -6.05 14.51
C CYS A 746 9.93 -4.55 14.25
N TYR A 747 8.89 -3.76 14.50
CA TYR A 747 8.93 -2.30 14.45
C TYR A 747 9.60 -1.72 15.70
N TYR A 748 10.51 -0.76 15.54
CA TYR A 748 11.15 -0.06 16.66
C TYR A 748 11.39 1.41 16.34
N GLN A 749 11.72 2.21 17.37
CA GLN A 749 11.96 3.65 17.23
C GLN A 749 13.38 4.00 17.68
N GLU A 750 14.18 4.54 16.76
CA GLU A 750 15.53 5.09 17.00
C GLU A 750 15.43 6.63 17.03
N GLY A 751 15.41 7.21 18.24
CA GLY A 751 15.21 8.64 18.42
C GLY A 751 13.84 9.10 17.90
N SER A 752 13.83 9.94 16.85
CA SER A 752 12.61 10.37 16.15
C SER A 752 12.12 9.40 15.07
N THR A 753 12.93 8.41 14.69
CA THR A 753 12.77 7.64 13.45
C THR A 753 12.21 6.25 13.73
N TRP A 754 11.11 5.89 13.07
CA TRP A 754 10.61 4.51 13.07
C TRP A 754 11.37 3.66 12.05
N ARG A 755 11.93 2.54 12.49
CA ARG A 755 12.62 1.53 11.69
C ARG A 755 11.93 0.17 11.81
N VAL A 756 12.28 -0.74 10.92
CA VAL A 756 11.89 -2.15 10.97
C VAL A 756 13.18 -2.96 11.07
N SER A 757 13.32 -3.79 12.11
CA SER A 757 14.48 -4.67 12.19
C SER A 757 14.34 -5.73 11.09
N PRO A 758 15.35 -5.92 10.21
CA PRO A 758 15.20 -6.74 9.02
C PRO A 758 14.96 -8.22 9.33
N TYR A 759 14.20 -8.92 8.48
CA TYR A 759 13.97 -10.37 8.66
C TYR A 759 15.21 -11.21 8.38
N TRP A 760 16.16 -10.66 7.60
CA TRP A 760 17.48 -11.23 7.31
C TRP A 760 18.49 -11.07 8.45
N ASP A 761 18.01 -10.77 9.65
CA ASP A 761 18.79 -10.70 10.87
C ASP A 761 18.01 -11.28 12.06
N SER A 762 18.67 -12.09 12.88
CA SER A 762 18.07 -12.83 14.00
C SER A 762 18.42 -12.14 15.31
N SER A 763 17.43 -11.84 16.17
CA SER A 763 17.64 -11.05 17.39
C SER A 763 18.59 -11.70 18.39
N SER A 764 18.64 -13.04 18.41
CA SER A 764 19.49 -13.85 19.29
C SER A 764 20.37 -14.85 18.53
N GLY A 765 19.97 -15.25 17.32
CA GLY A 765 20.51 -16.41 16.60
C GLY A 765 19.54 -17.59 16.52
N HIS A 766 18.44 -17.59 17.28
CA HIS A 766 17.52 -18.72 17.38
C HIS A 766 16.85 -19.07 16.04
N GLY A 767 16.19 -18.12 15.37
CA GLY A 767 15.56 -18.38 14.08
C GLY A 767 16.57 -18.71 12.97
N THR A 768 17.82 -18.23 13.07
CA THR A 768 18.93 -18.69 12.21
C THR A 768 19.18 -20.20 12.38
N LEU A 769 19.24 -20.69 13.62
CA LEU A 769 19.40 -22.13 13.90
C LEU A 769 18.19 -22.93 13.38
N MET A 770 16.96 -22.44 13.59
CA MET A 770 15.76 -23.11 13.07
C MET A 770 15.79 -23.22 11.54
N ALA A 771 16.22 -22.16 10.84
CA ALA A 771 16.39 -22.19 9.39
C ALA A 771 17.46 -23.21 8.92
N ARG A 772 18.62 -23.27 9.61
CA ARG A 772 19.69 -24.26 9.33
C ARG A 772 19.15 -25.68 9.45
N LEU A 773 18.39 -25.98 10.51
CA LEU A 773 17.80 -27.30 10.76
C LEU A 773 16.77 -27.68 9.69
N ILE A 774 15.87 -26.78 9.30
CA ILE A 774 14.88 -27.03 8.25
C ILE A 774 15.57 -27.33 6.90
N HIS A 775 16.61 -26.58 6.52
CA HIS A 775 17.35 -26.81 5.26
C HIS A 775 18.28 -28.03 5.29
N LYS A 776 18.85 -28.42 6.45
CA LYS A 776 19.60 -29.68 6.56
C LYS A 776 18.73 -30.90 6.24
N ILE A 777 17.46 -30.90 6.63
CA ILE A 777 16.53 -32.02 6.38
C ILE A 777 15.83 -31.90 5.02
N CYS A 778 15.46 -30.70 4.61
CA CYS A 778 14.80 -30.45 3.33
C CYS A 778 15.55 -29.39 2.50
N PRO A 779 16.67 -29.78 1.83
CA PRO A 779 17.51 -28.84 1.10
C PRO A 779 16.79 -28.06 -0.01
N SER A 780 15.65 -28.49 -0.52
CA SER A 780 14.91 -27.79 -1.58
C SER A 780 13.88 -26.77 -1.11
N ALA A 781 13.41 -26.83 0.14
CA ALA A 781 12.33 -25.97 0.65
C ALA A 781 12.63 -24.46 0.56
N VAL A 782 11.63 -23.64 0.26
CA VAL A 782 11.73 -22.18 0.39
C VAL A 782 11.39 -21.82 1.84
N ILE A 783 12.34 -21.24 2.58
CA ILE A 783 12.06 -20.72 3.92
C ILE A 783 11.64 -19.26 3.76
N HIS A 784 10.40 -18.94 4.12
CA HIS A 784 9.90 -17.58 4.20
C HIS A 784 10.04 -17.10 5.65
N VAL A 785 11.03 -16.24 5.90
CA VAL A 785 11.41 -15.84 7.26
C VAL A 785 10.48 -14.72 7.76
N ILE A 786 9.77 -14.95 8.85
CA ILE A 786 8.83 -13.99 9.44
C ILE A 786 9.33 -13.59 10.82
N LYS A 787 9.97 -12.41 10.91
CA LYS A 787 10.56 -11.89 12.13
C LYS A 787 9.51 -11.27 13.06
N LEU A 788 9.38 -11.86 14.24
CA LEU A 788 8.58 -11.37 15.37
C LEU A 788 9.24 -10.16 16.04
N GLN A 789 8.45 -9.38 16.77
CA GLN A 789 8.97 -8.37 17.68
C GLN A 789 9.32 -9.03 19.02
N THR A 790 10.61 -9.05 19.34
CA THR A 790 11.16 -9.59 20.60
C THR A 790 11.64 -8.46 21.50
N PHE A 791 11.53 -8.64 22.82
CA PHE A 791 12.07 -7.70 23.82
C PHE A 791 12.77 -8.44 24.96
N ASP A 792 13.83 -7.82 25.50
CA ASP A 792 14.53 -8.30 26.69
C ASP A 792 13.66 -8.12 27.94
N VAL A 793 13.79 -9.03 28.91
CA VAL A 793 13.15 -8.95 30.22
C VAL A 793 14.19 -8.58 31.26
N GLU A 794 13.93 -7.55 32.07
CA GLU A 794 14.85 -7.13 33.13
C GLU A 794 15.26 -8.31 34.01
N ASN A 795 16.57 -8.45 34.22
CA ASN A 795 17.20 -9.52 35.00
C ASN A 795 17.03 -10.96 34.44
N SER A 796 16.75 -11.14 33.14
CA SER A 796 16.86 -12.47 32.51
C SER A 796 17.42 -12.41 31.07
N ASN A 797 18.17 -13.43 30.68
CA ASN A 797 18.65 -13.61 29.30
C ASN A 797 17.59 -14.23 28.36
N LYS A 798 16.29 -14.17 28.72
CA LYS A 798 15.20 -14.72 27.91
C LYS A 798 14.45 -13.59 27.20
N LEU A 799 14.49 -13.61 25.87
CA LEU A 799 13.61 -12.78 25.04
C LEU A 799 12.14 -13.19 25.24
N GLN A 800 11.25 -12.20 25.35
CA GLN A 800 9.80 -12.39 25.20
C GLN A 800 9.33 -11.93 23.83
N ILE A 801 8.27 -12.56 23.33
CA ILE A 801 7.62 -12.25 22.05
C ILE A 801 6.41 -11.36 22.31
N ASN A 802 6.26 -10.28 21.54
CA ASN A 802 5.02 -9.48 21.55
C ASN A 802 3.89 -10.25 20.84
N PRO A 803 2.76 -10.58 21.51
CA PRO A 803 1.62 -11.28 20.91
C PRO A 803 1.09 -10.61 19.63
N ASP A 804 1.05 -9.27 19.58
CA ASP A 804 0.58 -8.53 18.39
C ASP A 804 1.43 -8.80 17.15
N SER A 805 2.73 -9.04 17.33
CA SER A 805 3.62 -9.41 16.22
C SER A 805 3.42 -10.87 15.78
N ALA A 806 3.04 -11.76 16.72
CA ALA A 806 2.75 -13.15 16.43
C ALA A 806 1.41 -13.32 15.71
N ILE A 807 0.35 -12.63 16.14
CA ILE A 807 -0.96 -12.60 15.48
C ILE A 807 -0.78 -12.21 14.00
N LYS A 808 -0.18 -11.04 13.75
CA LYS A 808 0.08 -10.52 12.39
C LYS A 808 0.99 -11.43 11.57
N ALA A 809 1.95 -12.12 12.19
CA ALA A 809 2.81 -13.09 11.51
C ALA A 809 2.06 -14.36 11.08
N ILE A 810 1.16 -14.88 11.93
CA ILE A 810 0.32 -16.04 11.64
C ILE A 810 -0.67 -15.70 10.52
N GLU A 811 -1.37 -14.56 10.63
CA GLU A 811 -2.29 -14.08 9.60
C GLU A 811 -1.57 -13.91 8.26
N TYR A 812 -0.41 -13.25 8.24
CA TYR A 812 0.37 -13.04 7.04
C TYR A 812 0.83 -14.35 6.38
N ALA A 813 1.29 -15.35 7.14
CA ALA A 813 1.63 -16.68 6.61
C ALA A 813 0.39 -17.40 6.03
N ALA A 814 -0.76 -17.29 6.71
CA ALA A 814 -2.02 -17.89 6.30
C ALA A 814 -2.61 -17.21 5.05
N GLU A 815 -2.48 -15.89 4.91
CA GLU A 815 -2.91 -15.13 3.72
C GLU A 815 -2.03 -15.39 2.50
N ARG A 816 -0.71 -15.57 2.70
CA ARG A 816 0.22 -16.02 1.64
C ARG A 816 -0.14 -17.39 1.07
N GLY A 817 -0.73 -18.26 1.89
CA GLY A 817 -0.99 -19.66 1.54
C GLY A 817 0.24 -20.57 1.69
N SER A 818 1.21 -20.20 2.53
CA SER A 818 2.39 -21.01 2.87
C SER A 818 1.95 -22.42 3.29
N GLN A 819 2.63 -23.47 2.82
CA GLN A 819 2.17 -24.85 3.02
C GLN A 819 2.42 -25.36 4.43
N ILE A 820 3.51 -24.91 5.06
CA ILE A 820 3.89 -25.20 6.44
C ILE A 820 4.14 -23.90 7.20
N ILE A 821 3.68 -23.80 8.45
CA ILE A 821 4.13 -22.81 9.44
C ILE A 821 4.96 -23.52 10.51
N CYS A 822 6.15 -23.01 10.79
CA CYS A 822 7.01 -23.45 11.88
C CYS A 822 7.08 -22.35 12.95
N MET A 823 6.62 -22.66 14.16
CA MET A 823 6.72 -21.80 15.35
C MET A 823 7.47 -22.55 16.45
N SER A 824 8.78 -22.34 16.50
CA SER A 824 9.69 -23.04 17.42
C SER A 824 9.84 -22.33 18.76
N TRP A 825 8.75 -21.74 19.26
CA TRP A 825 8.70 -20.96 20.50
C TRP A 825 7.37 -21.19 21.22
N THR A 826 7.32 -20.86 22.52
CA THR A 826 6.10 -20.91 23.33
C THR A 826 5.92 -19.63 24.14
N ILE A 827 4.68 -19.16 24.25
CA ILE A 827 4.28 -18.05 25.13
C ILE A 827 3.16 -18.49 26.07
N LYS A 828 2.94 -17.73 27.15
CA LYS A 828 1.68 -17.84 27.92
C LYS A 828 0.51 -17.38 27.03
N PRO A 829 -0.70 -17.94 27.19
CA PRO A 829 -1.90 -17.40 26.54
C PRO A 829 -2.02 -15.88 26.80
N PRO A 830 -2.31 -15.05 25.78
CA PRO A 830 -2.64 -13.65 25.99
C PRO A 830 -3.93 -13.51 26.82
N GLU A 831 -4.14 -12.32 27.40
CA GLU A 831 -5.35 -11.98 28.17
C GLU A 831 -6.30 -11.09 27.35
N GLY A 832 -7.58 -11.05 27.74
CA GLY A 832 -8.61 -10.22 27.12
C GLY A 832 -8.80 -10.48 25.62
N ASP A 833 -9.12 -9.43 24.86
CA ASP A 833 -9.38 -9.50 23.42
C ASP A 833 -8.19 -10.06 22.62
N LYS A 834 -6.95 -9.86 23.10
CA LYS A 834 -5.74 -10.41 22.48
C LYS A 834 -5.66 -11.93 22.52
N LYS A 835 -6.34 -12.58 23.46
CA LYS A 835 -6.53 -14.04 23.39
C LYS A 835 -7.35 -14.41 22.17
N LYS A 836 -8.46 -13.71 21.96
CA LYS A 836 -9.40 -13.96 20.87
C LYS A 836 -8.78 -13.65 19.51
N GLU A 837 -8.09 -12.52 19.35
CA GLU A 837 -7.37 -12.20 18.10
C GLU A 837 -6.36 -13.31 17.73
N PHE A 838 -5.65 -13.86 18.71
CA PHE A 838 -4.73 -14.98 18.51
C PHE A 838 -5.45 -16.28 18.13
N ASP A 839 -6.56 -16.59 18.81
CA ASP A 839 -7.39 -17.77 18.52
C ASP A 839 -8.03 -17.70 17.13
N ASP A 840 -8.55 -16.53 16.73
CA ASP A 840 -9.12 -16.27 15.41
C ASP A 840 -8.04 -16.39 14.31
N ALA A 841 -6.82 -15.89 14.55
CA ALA A 841 -5.69 -16.02 13.61
C ALA A 841 -5.22 -17.48 13.44
N ILE A 842 -5.07 -18.23 14.54
CA ILE A 842 -4.73 -19.66 14.51
C ILE A 842 -5.83 -20.48 13.83
N HIS A 843 -7.11 -20.17 14.11
CA HIS A 843 -8.25 -20.82 13.47
C HIS A 843 -8.30 -20.54 11.95
N ASN A 844 -8.06 -19.29 11.53
CA ASN A 844 -7.95 -18.95 10.11
C ASN A 844 -6.85 -19.78 9.41
N ALA A 845 -5.67 -19.87 10.01
CA ALA A 845 -4.54 -20.63 9.45
C ALA A 845 -4.82 -22.15 9.35
N LEU A 846 -5.33 -22.78 10.41
CA LEU A 846 -5.61 -24.23 10.44
C LEU A 846 -6.88 -24.59 9.65
N ASN A 847 -7.99 -23.94 9.95
CA ASN A 847 -9.33 -24.37 9.53
C ASN A 847 -9.79 -23.70 8.22
N SER A 848 -9.47 -22.42 8.00
CA SER A 848 -9.90 -21.68 6.80
C SER A 848 -8.89 -21.75 5.64
N LYS A 849 -7.60 -21.93 5.94
CA LYS A 849 -6.50 -21.97 4.95
C LYS A 849 -5.85 -23.35 4.77
N GLY A 850 -6.06 -24.28 5.71
CA GLY A 850 -5.51 -25.64 5.62
C GLY A 850 -3.99 -25.70 5.68
N VAL A 851 -3.36 -24.90 6.55
CA VAL A 851 -1.90 -24.85 6.72
C VAL A 851 -1.44 -25.90 7.74
N LEU A 852 -0.36 -26.62 7.44
CA LEU A 852 0.27 -27.53 8.40
C LEU A 852 1.10 -26.73 9.42
N MET A 853 0.61 -26.59 10.65
CA MET A 853 1.28 -25.78 11.68
C MET A 853 2.02 -26.66 12.70
N PHE A 854 3.33 -26.43 12.84
CA PHE A 854 4.23 -27.15 13.75
C PHE A 854 4.65 -26.24 14.90
N CYS A 855 4.26 -26.65 16.12
CA CYS A 855 4.44 -25.90 17.35
C CYS A 855 5.35 -26.69 18.32
N ALA A 856 6.40 -26.03 18.82
CA ALA A 856 7.20 -26.59 19.91
C ALA A 856 6.36 -26.80 21.18
N ALA A 857 6.62 -27.90 21.90
CA ALA A 857 6.17 -28.06 23.27
C ALA A 857 6.94 -27.14 24.23
N SER A 858 6.42 -26.93 25.45
CA SER A 858 7.14 -26.16 26.46
C SER A 858 8.20 -27.03 27.15
N ASP A 859 9.44 -26.58 27.16
CA ASP A 859 10.56 -27.20 27.88
C ASP A 859 10.65 -26.74 29.35
N GLN A 860 9.52 -26.38 29.98
CA GLN A 860 9.43 -25.93 31.37
C GLN A 860 8.71 -26.94 32.28
N GLY A 861 8.60 -28.19 31.84
CA GLY A 861 7.97 -29.30 32.57
C GLY A 861 6.43 -29.33 32.52
N LYS A 862 5.87 -30.40 33.09
CA LYS A 862 4.43 -30.79 32.97
C LYS A 862 3.40 -29.79 33.53
N SER A 863 3.81 -28.74 34.23
CA SER A 863 2.90 -27.67 34.68
C SER A 863 2.71 -26.57 33.64
N ALA A 864 3.49 -26.58 32.55
CA ALA A 864 3.46 -25.55 31.49
C ALA A 864 2.57 -25.91 30.28
N ASP A 865 1.78 -26.99 30.34
CA ASP A 865 1.19 -27.60 29.13
C ASP A 865 0.08 -26.79 28.41
N LEU A 866 -0.29 -25.61 28.90
CA LEU A 866 -1.26 -24.69 28.29
C LEU A 866 -0.63 -23.54 27.47
N THR A 867 0.66 -23.63 27.09
CA THR A 867 1.32 -22.59 26.28
C THR A 867 0.75 -22.44 24.87
N TYR A 868 0.67 -21.21 24.40
CA TYR A 868 0.43 -20.85 23.01
C TYR A 868 1.76 -20.97 22.22
N PRO A 869 1.73 -21.27 20.90
CA PRO A 869 0.55 -21.29 20.03
C PRO A 869 -0.31 -22.56 20.10
N HIS A 870 0.23 -23.73 20.48
CA HIS A 870 -0.54 -25.00 20.44
C HIS A 870 -1.80 -24.97 21.33
N GLY A 871 -1.72 -24.38 22.53
CA GLY A 871 -2.85 -24.27 23.46
C GLY A 871 -4.04 -23.47 22.93
N SER A 872 -3.87 -22.68 21.86
CA SER A 872 -4.96 -21.99 21.15
C SER A 872 -5.82 -22.96 20.35
N ASN A 873 -5.19 -23.88 19.60
CA ASN A 873 -5.88 -24.88 18.79
C ASN A 873 -5.04 -26.16 18.65
N ARG A 874 -5.55 -27.22 19.29
CA ARG A 874 -4.95 -28.57 19.32
C ARG A 874 -4.90 -29.27 17.96
N ALA A 875 -5.49 -28.69 16.89
CA ALA A 875 -5.34 -29.19 15.52
C ALA A 875 -3.97 -28.89 14.90
N SER A 876 -3.14 -28.03 15.50
CA SER A 876 -1.70 -27.92 15.19
C SER A 876 -0.93 -29.17 15.64
N PHE A 877 0.25 -29.44 15.07
CA PHE A 877 1.16 -30.49 15.54
C PHE A 877 1.96 -29.99 16.76
N ARG A 878 1.94 -30.75 17.86
CA ARG A 878 2.78 -30.48 19.05
C ARG A 878 4.01 -31.38 19.04
N ILE A 879 5.21 -30.79 18.98
CA ILE A 879 6.48 -31.53 18.86
C ILE A 879 7.32 -31.34 20.13
N GLY A 880 7.76 -32.45 20.74
CA GLY A 880 8.64 -32.46 21.91
C GLY A 880 10.07 -32.90 21.60
N ALA A 881 11.01 -32.51 22.46
CA ALA A 881 12.42 -32.92 22.38
C ALA A 881 12.68 -34.36 22.84
N ALA A 882 13.57 -35.06 22.12
CA ALA A 882 14.16 -36.33 22.48
C ALA A 882 15.69 -36.27 22.58
N LYS A 883 16.26 -37.14 23.40
CA LYS A 883 17.70 -37.39 23.59
C LYS A 883 18.25 -38.27 22.47
N ALA A 884 19.59 -38.35 22.35
CA ALA A 884 20.28 -39.20 21.37
C ALA A 884 19.85 -40.69 21.39
N THR A 885 19.37 -41.16 22.55
CA THR A 885 18.79 -42.48 22.83
C THR A 885 17.37 -42.70 22.28
N GLY A 886 16.73 -41.67 21.70
CA GLY A 886 15.32 -41.68 21.29
C GLY A 886 14.33 -41.44 22.43
N SER A 887 14.76 -41.53 23.69
CA SER A 887 13.91 -41.22 24.85
C SER A 887 13.61 -39.72 24.96
N MET A 888 12.40 -39.37 25.42
CA MET A 888 11.97 -37.98 25.62
C MET A 888 12.91 -37.22 26.57
N SER A 889 13.07 -35.92 26.36
CA SER A 889 13.78 -35.04 27.29
C SER A 889 12.94 -34.78 28.55
N ASP A 890 13.57 -34.80 29.72
CA ASP A 890 12.90 -34.69 31.02
C ASP A 890 12.31 -33.29 31.28
N THR A 891 12.67 -32.32 30.42
CA THR A 891 12.21 -30.93 30.40
C THR A 891 10.84 -30.73 29.75
N VAL A 892 10.38 -31.69 28.95
CA VAL A 892 9.17 -31.58 28.14
C VAL A 892 7.90 -31.79 29.00
N GLY A 893 6.78 -31.20 28.56
CA GLY A 893 5.45 -31.44 29.12
C GLY A 893 4.93 -32.88 28.96
N ASP A 894 3.64 -33.10 29.16
CA ASP A 894 3.05 -34.44 29.11
C ASP A 894 3.11 -35.08 27.70
N ALA A 895 3.70 -36.28 27.62
CA ALA A 895 3.84 -37.07 26.40
C ALA A 895 2.51 -37.43 25.72
N HIS A 896 1.42 -37.50 26.50
CA HIS A 896 0.07 -37.73 25.98
C HIS A 896 -0.40 -36.60 25.05
N ASP A 897 -0.02 -35.36 25.38
CA ASP A 897 -0.42 -34.14 24.68
C ASP A 897 0.44 -33.83 23.44
N LEU A 898 1.55 -34.56 23.23
CA LEU A 898 2.42 -34.45 22.06
C LEU A 898 1.88 -35.25 20.86
N ASP A 899 2.07 -34.76 19.63
CA ASP A 899 1.90 -35.60 18.44
C ASP A 899 3.07 -36.56 18.28
N PHE A 900 4.29 -36.01 18.31
CA PHE A 900 5.55 -36.71 18.04
C PHE A 900 6.70 -36.12 18.86
N ILE A 901 7.81 -36.86 18.96
CA ILE A 901 9.08 -36.35 19.48
C ILE A 901 10.21 -36.56 18.45
N PHE A 902 11.13 -35.59 18.40
CA PHE A 902 12.24 -35.53 17.45
C PHE A 902 13.54 -35.19 18.21
N PRO A 903 14.72 -35.42 17.61
CA PRO A 903 15.99 -34.99 18.20
C PRO A 903 15.95 -33.53 18.67
N GLY A 904 16.22 -33.30 19.96
CA GLY A 904 16.09 -31.99 20.58
C GLY A 904 16.94 -31.83 21.84
N HIS A 905 18.02 -32.61 21.96
CA HIS A 905 18.98 -32.48 23.05
C HIS A 905 20.39 -32.73 22.49
N GLN A 906 21.29 -31.77 22.65
CA GLN A 906 22.67 -31.78 22.15
C GLN A 906 22.76 -32.12 20.65
N VAL A 907 21.88 -31.53 19.83
CA VAL A 907 21.86 -31.79 18.38
C VAL A 907 23.01 -31.04 17.70
N VAL A 908 24.11 -31.76 17.47
CA VAL A 908 25.31 -31.23 16.80
C VAL A 908 24.99 -30.83 15.36
N VAL A 909 25.32 -29.59 15.00
CA VAL A 909 25.16 -29.02 13.65
C VAL A 909 26.54 -28.89 13.02
N ASN A 910 27.07 -29.99 12.50
CA ASN A 910 28.37 -29.98 11.82
C ASN A 910 28.34 -29.08 10.57
N SER A 911 29.36 -28.24 10.44
CA SER A 911 29.73 -27.48 9.23
C SER A 911 31.26 -27.37 9.19
N SER A 912 31.89 -27.92 8.14
CA SER A 912 33.32 -28.23 8.11
C SER A 912 34.26 -27.06 7.75
N ASP A 913 33.99 -25.86 8.28
CA ASP A 913 34.83 -24.66 8.11
C ASP A 913 34.84 -23.83 9.41
N ASP A 914 35.85 -24.08 10.25
CA ASP A 914 35.93 -23.61 11.64
C ASP A 914 36.33 -22.12 11.80
N VAL A 915 35.36 -21.21 11.63
CA VAL A 915 35.49 -19.82 12.10
C VAL A 915 34.20 -19.29 12.75
N TYR A 916 33.03 -19.55 12.15
CA TYR A 916 31.79 -18.79 12.39
C TYR A 916 30.82 -19.38 13.44
N ASP A 917 31.25 -20.35 14.24
CA ASP A 917 30.38 -21.03 15.22
C ASP A 917 30.58 -20.56 16.67
N LYS A 918 31.64 -19.79 16.96
CA LYS A 918 31.93 -19.25 18.31
C LYS A 918 30.85 -18.33 18.88
N ASP A 919 30.07 -17.66 18.02
CA ASP A 919 28.92 -16.87 18.44
C ASP A 919 27.68 -17.74 18.73
N LEU A 920 27.58 -18.93 18.12
CA LEU A 920 26.50 -19.90 18.39
C LEU A 920 26.81 -20.80 19.60
N GLN A 921 28.07 -20.99 19.96
CA GLN A 921 28.50 -21.63 21.21
C GLN A 921 27.98 -20.92 22.49
N LYS A 922 27.45 -19.70 22.38
CA LYS A 922 26.75 -19.01 23.49
C LYS A 922 25.35 -19.55 23.78
N PHE A 923 24.76 -20.34 22.89
CA PHE A 923 23.58 -21.14 23.23
C PHE A 923 24.03 -22.42 23.92
N GLU A 924 23.43 -22.75 25.06
CA GLU A 924 23.74 -23.98 25.82
C GLU A 924 23.35 -25.24 25.04
N ALA A 925 24.27 -25.71 24.17
CA ALA A 925 24.29 -27.00 23.50
C ALA A 925 22.95 -27.46 22.88
N HIS A 926 22.41 -26.66 21.94
CA HIS A 926 21.32 -27.01 21.00
C HIS A 926 20.28 -28.02 21.55
N SER A 927 19.63 -27.62 22.65
CA SER A 927 18.66 -28.44 23.38
C SER A 927 17.35 -27.67 23.58
N GLY A 928 16.23 -28.31 23.23
CA GLY A 928 14.89 -27.75 23.32
C GLY A 928 13.93 -28.34 22.28
N SER A 929 12.64 -28.28 22.57
CA SER A 929 11.55 -28.67 21.67
C SER A 929 11.47 -27.78 20.44
N SER A 930 12.12 -26.60 20.45
CA SER A 930 12.33 -25.74 19.29
C SER A 930 13.12 -26.42 18.16
N VAL A 931 14.23 -27.07 18.51
CA VAL A 931 15.10 -27.85 17.59
C VAL A 931 14.32 -29.02 17.01
N ALA A 932 13.64 -29.77 17.88
CA ALA A 932 12.80 -30.90 17.49
C ALA A 932 11.67 -30.48 16.52
N ASN A 933 11.03 -29.34 16.78
CA ASN A 933 9.98 -28.77 15.94
C ASN A 933 10.49 -28.34 14.55
N ALA A 934 11.69 -27.73 14.47
CA ALA A 934 12.32 -27.38 13.20
C ALA A 934 12.68 -28.61 12.35
N LEU A 935 13.16 -29.70 12.99
CA LEU A 935 13.40 -30.98 12.32
C LEU A 935 12.11 -31.65 11.84
N ALA A 936 11.02 -31.58 12.62
CA ALA A 936 9.71 -32.09 12.22
C ALA A 936 9.11 -31.31 11.03
N ALA A 937 9.21 -29.98 11.04
CA ALA A 937 8.82 -29.14 9.92
C ALA A 937 9.67 -29.41 8.67
N GLY A 938 10.99 -29.60 8.83
CA GLY A 938 11.91 -30.01 7.76
C GLY A 938 11.57 -31.37 7.16
N LEU A 939 11.31 -32.40 7.98
CA LEU A 939 10.91 -33.72 7.49
C LEU A 939 9.55 -33.67 6.76
N SER A 940 8.60 -32.90 7.27
CA SER A 940 7.28 -32.73 6.66
C SER A 940 7.35 -31.96 5.32
N ALA A 941 8.26 -30.99 5.22
CA ALA A 941 8.59 -30.33 3.97
C ALA A 941 9.18 -31.33 2.96
N LEU A 942 10.10 -32.20 3.40
CA LEU A 942 10.70 -33.23 2.55
C LEU A 942 9.66 -34.24 2.03
N VAL A 943 8.70 -34.64 2.85
CA VAL A 943 7.57 -35.50 2.44
C VAL A 943 6.76 -34.86 1.30
N ILE A 944 6.45 -33.57 1.39
CA ILE A 944 5.75 -32.81 0.32
C ILE A 944 6.62 -32.71 -0.95
N GLU A 945 7.92 -32.44 -0.80
CA GLU A 945 8.88 -32.39 -1.91
C GLU A 945 8.99 -33.73 -2.64
N CYS A 946 9.02 -34.85 -1.91
CA CYS A 946 8.99 -36.19 -2.50
C CYS A 946 7.72 -36.39 -3.34
N VAL A 947 6.54 -35.99 -2.83
CA VAL A 947 5.29 -36.07 -3.59
C VAL A 947 5.34 -35.20 -4.85
N ARG A 948 5.93 -33.99 -4.81
CA ARG A 948 6.05 -33.15 -6.03
C ARG A 948 6.97 -33.77 -7.07
N LEU A 949 8.13 -34.27 -6.66
CA LEU A 949 9.04 -34.99 -7.56
C LEU A 949 8.38 -36.27 -8.12
N GLY A 950 7.50 -36.91 -7.35
CA GLY A 950 6.63 -38.00 -7.83
C GLY A 950 5.65 -37.60 -8.93
N VAL A 951 5.13 -36.36 -8.92
CA VAL A 951 4.34 -35.80 -10.03
C VAL A 951 5.21 -35.58 -11.27
N PHE A 952 6.44 -35.08 -11.12
CA PHE A 952 7.38 -34.95 -12.25
C PHE A 952 7.70 -36.32 -12.88
N TYR A 953 8.07 -37.32 -12.06
CA TYR A 953 8.24 -38.70 -12.50
C TYR A 953 7.02 -39.24 -13.28
N THR A 954 5.81 -39.04 -12.74
CA THR A 954 4.56 -39.50 -13.34
C THR A 954 4.30 -38.83 -14.70
N ASN A 955 4.61 -37.55 -14.84
CA ASN A 955 4.49 -36.79 -16.08
C ASN A 955 5.54 -37.21 -17.13
N GLU A 956 6.79 -37.41 -16.74
CA GLU A 956 7.88 -37.81 -17.64
C GLU A 956 7.72 -39.25 -18.14
N THR A 957 7.36 -40.18 -17.26
CA THR A 957 7.08 -41.59 -17.62
C THR A 957 5.71 -41.81 -18.25
N LYS A 958 4.80 -40.83 -18.13
CA LYS A 958 3.38 -40.92 -18.54
C LYS A 958 2.62 -42.07 -17.87
N GLN A 959 3.00 -42.41 -16.63
CA GLN A 959 2.36 -43.49 -15.87
C GLN A 959 0.84 -43.21 -15.73
N SER A 960 0.03 -44.15 -16.21
CA SER A 960 -1.42 -44.00 -16.35
C SER A 960 -2.20 -44.72 -15.25
N ASP A 961 -1.64 -45.78 -14.65
CA ASP A 961 -2.25 -46.54 -13.55
C ASP A 961 -2.57 -45.62 -12.35
N PRO A 962 -3.85 -45.47 -11.95
CA PRO A 962 -4.22 -44.58 -10.84
C PRO A 962 -3.72 -45.05 -9.48
N THR A 963 -3.34 -46.32 -9.33
CA THR A 963 -2.80 -46.86 -8.06
C THR A 963 -1.32 -46.53 -7.86
N SER A 964 -0.55 -46.36 -8.95
CA SER A 964 0.90 -46.02 -8.94
C SER A 964 1.23 -44.59 -9.40
N ALA A 965 0.33 -43.90 -10.11
CA ALA A 965 0.52 -42.53 -10.59
C ALA A 965 0.33 -41.50 -9.45
N ILE A 966 1.22 -40.51 -9.39
CA ILE A 966 1.15 -39.40 -8.43
C ILE A 966 0.73 -38.15 -9.18
N ARG A 967 -0.32 -37.48 -8.70
CA ARG A 967 -1.01 -36.37 -9.37
C ARG A 967 -1.06 -35.14 -8.44
N LYS A 968 -1.48 -34.00 -8.97
CA LYS A 968 -1.63 -32.75 -8.20
C LYS A 968 -2.58 -32.90 -7.00
N ASP A 969 -3.61 -33.73 -7.13
CA ASP A 969 -4.56 -34.00 -6.05
C ASP A 969 -3.86 -34.70 -4.86
N ASP A 970 -2.81 -35.48 -5.11
CA ASP A 970 -1.97 -36.06 -4.05
C ASP A 970 -1.12 -34.99 -3.33
N LEU A 971 -0.71 -33.91 -4.01
CA LEU A 971 -0.04 -32.75 -3.38
C LEU A 971 -0.98 -31.95 -2.48
N VAL A 972 -2.26 -31.87 -2.84
CA VAL A 972 -3.30 -31.32 -1.94
C VAL A 972 -3.55 -32.29 -0.78
N LYS A 973 -3.66 -33.59 -1.06
CA LYS A 973 -3.93 -34.63 -0.06
C LYS A 973 -2.82 -34.73 0.99
N ILE A 974 -1.54 -34.71 0.62
CA ILE A 974 -0.42 -34.80 1.58
C ILE A 974 -0.31 -33.56 2.49
N ARG A 975 -0.96 -32.45 2.12
CA ARG A 975 -1.08 -31.25 2.97
C ARG A 975 -2.22 -31.33 3.99
N ASP A 976 -3.08 -32.35 3.96
CA ASP A 976 -4.03 -32.60 5.05
C ASP A 976 -3.29 -33.05 6.32
N ARG A 977 -3.77 -32.57 7.48
CA ARG A 977 -3.16 -32.81 8.80
C ARG A 977 -3.19 -34.28 9.20
N ASN A 978 -4.17 -35.06 8.75
CA ASN A 978 -4.27 -36.50 9.03
C ASN A 978 -3.42 -37.32 8.06
N GLN A 979 -3.39 -36.96 6.77
CA GLN A 979 -2.52 -37.61 5.78
C GLN A 979 -1.03 -37.34 6.05
N MET A 980 -0.66 -36.14 6.52
CA MET A 980 0.70 -35.84 6.99
C MET A 980 1.02 -36.60 8.28
N LYS A 981 0.09 -36.64 9.26
CA LYS A 981 0.28 -37.45 10.48
C LYS A 981 0.49 -38.93 10.15
N TYR A 982 -0.31 -39.49 9.23
CA TYR A 982 -0.11 -40.84 8.70
C TYR A 982 1.29 -41.00 8.10
N ALA A 983 1.71 -40.10 7.19
CA ALA A 983 3.00 -40.20 6.51
C ALA A 983 4.17 -40.19 7.49
N LEU A 984 4.13 -39.31 8.51
CA LEU A 984 5.13 -39.24 9.57
C LEU A 984 5.15 -40.52 10.42
N SER A 985 3.98 -41.03 10.85
CA SER A 985 3.89 -42.31 11.57
C SER A 985 4.38 -43.51 10.74
N TRP A 986 4.22 -43.46 9.42
CA TRP A 986 4.55 -44.57 8.51
C TRP A 986 6.05 -44.68 8.19
N ILE A 987 6.84 -43.62 8.42
CA ILE A 987 8.32 -43.63 8.30
C ILE A 987 8.97 -44.65 9.25
N GLY A 988 8.38 -44.84 10.43
CA GLY A 988 8.89 -45.65 11.52
C GLY A 988 8.68 -44.93 12.86
N THR A 989 8.23 -45.66 13.88
CA THR A 989 7.96 -45.09 15.22
C THR A 989 8.45 -46.02 16.34
N ASN A 990 9.17 -45.47 17.31
CA ASN A 990 9.74 -46.28 18.39
C ASN A 990 8.66 -46.68 19.41
N ARG A 991 8.38 -47.98 19.51
CA ARG A 991 7.35 -48.54 20.42
C ARG A 991 7.60 -48.26 21.90
N ASN A 992 8.86 -48.07 22.31
CA ASN A 992 9.23 -47.75 23.69
C ASN A 992 9.04 -46.25 24.04
N THR A 993 8.47 -45.47 23.10
CA THR A 993 8.18 -44.03 23.24
C THR A 993 6.70 -43.73 22.98
N ASP A 994 5.80 -44.69 23.23
CA ASP A 994 4.37 -44.63 22.87
C ASP A 994 4.14 -44.35 21.37
N ASN A 995 5.06 -44.80 20.53
CA ASN A 995 5.14 -44.54 19.08
C ASN A 995 5.28 -43.04 18.71
N LYS A 996 5.85 -42.22 19.60
CA LYS A 996 6.05 -40.77 19.37
C LYS A 996 7.36 -40.44 18.64
N TYR A 997 8.45 -41.17 18.89
CA TYR A 997 9.76 -40.87 18.28
C TYR A 997 9.84 -41.42 16.85
N ILE A 998 10.16 -40.56 15.87
CA ILE A 998 10.23 -40.92 14.44
C ILE A 998 11.60 -41.54 14.09
N GLU A 999 11.57 -42.79 13.61
CA GLU A 999 12.75 -43.60 13.27
C GLU A 999 13.01 -43.60 11.76
N VAL A 1000 13.89 -42.70 11.30
CA VAL A 1000 14.10 -42.38 9.88
C VAL A 1000 14.94 -43.40 9.10
N TRP A 1001 15.81 -44.15 9.76
CA TRP A 1001 16.90 -44.88 9.10
C TRP A 1001 16.44 -46.00 8.17
N ASP A 1002 15.36 -46.72 8.51
CA ASP A 1002 14.84 -47.82 7.70
C ASP A 1002 14.12 -47.33 6.43
N THR A 1003 13.56 -46.11 6.47
CA THR A 1003 12.96 -45.45 5.30
C THR A 1003 14.02 -44.80 4.40
N PHE A 1004 14.97 -44.03 4.96
CA PHE A 1004 15.81 -43.13 4.16
C PHE A 1004 17.19 -43.67 3.76
N ASN A 1005 17.84 -44.53 4.56
CA ASN A 1005 19.21 -45.00 4.23
C ASN A 1005 19.27 -45.77 2.91
N ALA A 1006 18.35 -46.71 2.71
CA ALA A 1006 18.32 -47.54 1.50
C ALA A 1006 17.97 -46.73 0.23
N VAL A 1007 17.37 -45.55 0.36
CA VAL A 1007 17.07 -44.65 -0.76
C VAL A 1007 18.22 -43.68 -1.01
N ALA A 1008 18.92 -43.20 0.03
CA ALA A 1008 20.14 -42.41 -0.11
C ALA A 1008 21.20 -43.16 -0.94
N GLU A 1009 21.43 -44.44 -0.63
CA GLU A 1009 22.31 -45.33 -1.38
C GLU A 1009 21.93 -45.47 -2.86
N LYS A 1010 20.63 -45.66 -3.17
CA LYS A 1010 20.15 -45.72 -4.55
C LYS A 1010 20.26 -44.38 -5.28
N LEU A 1011 20.05 -43.27 -4.58
CA LEU A 1011 20.24 -41.93 -5.15
C LEU A 1011 21.72 -41.65 -5.46
N ARG A 1012 22.67 -42.21 -4.69
CA ARG A 1012 24.11 -42.18 -4.99
C ARG A 1012 24.46 -43.05 -6.21
N GLN A 1013 23.99 -44.30 -6.22
CA GLN A 1013 24.25 -45.26 -7.31
C GLN A 1013 23.72 -44.74 -8.66
N ASN A 1014 22.59 -44.05 -8.65
CA ASN A 1014 21.95 -43.49 -9.84
C ASN A 1014 22.41 -42.04 -10.16
N GLU A 1015 23.62 -41.63 -9.78
CA GLU A 1015 24.09 -40.23 -9.90
C GLU A 1015 24.04 -39.64 -11.32
N GLY A 1016 24.13 -40.48 -12.35
CA GLY A 1016 23.99 -40.08 -13.76
C GLY A 1016 22.56 -40.08 -14.35
N SER A 1017 21.54 -40.61 -13.65
CA SER A 1017 20.22 -40.84 -14.24
C SER A 1017 19.10 -40.01 -13.60
N ARG A 1018 18.48 -39.14 -14.41
CA ARG A 1018 17.34 -38.31 -13.99
C ARG A 1018 16.11 -39.16 -13.63
N ILE A 1019 15.74 -40.11 -14.49
CA ILE A 1019 14.51 -40.90 -14.32
C ILE A 1019 14.63 -41.84 -13.13
N ASP A 1020 15.76 -42.52 -12.96
CA ASP A 1020 15.91 -43.50 -11.87
C ASP A 1020 16.00 -42.79 -10.50
N ARG A 1021 16.62 -41.61 -10.44
CA ARG A 1021 16.56 -40.74 -9.25
C ARG A 1021 15.13 -40.28 -8.94
N LEU A 1022 14.38 -39.86 -9.96
CA LEU A 1022 12.96 -39.51 -9.82
C LEU A 1022 12.08 -40.71 -9.41
N GLU A 1023 12.38 -41.92 -9.87
CA GLU A 1023 11.65 -43.15 -9.50
C GLU A 1023 11.83 -43.53 -8.03
N ASN A 1024 13.06 -43.40 -7.52
CA ASN A 1024 13.36 -43.65 -6.11
C ASN A 1024 12.58 -42.68 -5.20
N ILE A 1025 12.47 -41.42 -5.59
CA ILE A 1025 11.63 -40.44 -4.88
C ILE A 1025 10.13 -40.68 -5.08
N ALA A 1026 9.68 -41.05 -6.28
CA ALA A 1026 8.29 -41.43 -6.53
C ALA A 1026 7.87 -42.65 -5.70
N THR A 1027 8.81 -43.56 -5.40
CA THR A 1027 8.57 -44.72 -4.53
C THR A 1027 8.37 -44.30 -3.07
N LEU A 1028 9.20 -43.40 -2.53
CA LEU A 1028 8.95 -42.77 -1.21
C LEU A 1028 7.60 -42.03 -1.17
N ALA A 1029 7.27 -41.29 -2.23
CA ALA A 1029 6.00 -40.58 -2.32
C ALA A 1029 4.79 -41.53 -2.33
N ARG A 1030 4.84 -42.66 -3.06
CA ARG A 1030 3.81 -43.71 -3.00
C ARG A 1030 3.64 -44.26 -1.59
N PHE A 1031 4.76 -44.51 -0.89
CA PHE A 1031 4.78 -44.99 0.49
C PHE A 1031 4.09 -43.98 1.45
N PHE A 1032 4.42 -42.68 1.39
CA PHE A 1032 3.77 -41.63 2.18
C PHE A 1032 2.27 -41.46 1.84
N LEU A 1033 1.90 -41.61 0.56
CA LEU A 1033 0.53 -41.47 0.06
C LEU A 1033 -0.34 -42.72 0.23
N LYS A 1034 0.24 -43.85 0.64
CA LYS A 1034 -0.40 -45.17 0.71
C LYS A 1034 -0.90 -45.67 -0.67
N LYS A 1035 -0.05 -45.52 -1.68
CA LYS A 1035 -0.29 -45.94 -3.08
C LYS A 1035 0.54 -47.18 -3.44
N GLY A 1036 -0.03 -48.07 -4.25
CA GLY A 1036 0.59 -49.34 -4.66
C GLY A 1036 0.68 -50.43 -3.58
N VAL A 1037 0.14 -50.21 -2.38
CA VAL A 1037 0.11 -51.22 -1.29
C VAL A 1037 -1.20 -52.03 -1.39
N ASN A 1038 -1.09 -53.30 -1.81
CA ASN A 1038 -2.20 -54.24 -1.70
C ASN A 1038 -2.44 -54.60 -0.23
N TYR A 1039 -3.67 -54.47 0.25
CA TYR A 1039 -4.09 -55.11 1.49
C TYR A 1039 -4.40 -56.58 1.21
N GLY A 1040 -3.46 -57.45 1.59
CA GLY A 1040 -3.49 -58.85 1.20
C GLY A 1040 -2.57 -59.77 2.01
N GLU A 1041 -2.32 -59.43 3.28
CA GLU A 1041 -1.97 -60.33 4.41
C GLU A 1041 -2.01 -59.53 5.73
#